data_AF-A0A9Q2P652-F1
#
_entry.id   AF-A0A9Q2P652-F1
#
_cell.length_a   1.000
_cell.length_b   1.000
_cell.length_c   1.000
_cell.angle_alpha   90.00
_cell.angle_beta   90.00
_cell.angle_gamma   90.00
#
_symmetry.space_group_name_H-M   'P 1'
#
loop_
_entity.id
_entity.type
_entity.pdbx_description
1 polymer ?
#
loop_
_entity_poly.entity_id
_entity_poly.type
_entity_poly.pdbx_seq_one_letter_code
_entity_poly.pdbx_strand_id
1 'polypeptide(L)'
;MSHSETHLILVVHGIGEQSCGETVDQVVAGAVARHPSRPASDLADAPISVQSSHLTLTEEDFTQTGDDPVQPVFDCHTHTLEPAGEGQQRAVFAEVHWSDLSPAPKGAVATILDLLKLILGLGYVAMDNVENTKSSLFDRGLVHLFNWVFYGGIAVINAMLLIGTVLILGNDYLPGVSYLSVLVVNVGLGVGLWAYLKHQGTKTPRFLLTVFRRGVLVWSWLTTLLLALSVFAPEMVLTRFQSIFAALPGTVTAQSKGCAAFVALTDTNGDALPLAQKFGIDSLSCFIEVNIFAMGLLWVFAALVVVVSLVGFRDTPKRIIYPSICGAMLMFWSVFTTGFWLVLQQLLGQLSGTNNTCAALVASLGDASSLARMTSGGQTAFGLLCLHMEQALGTLAISVAFMLLTLAAAVLAYAVGARVIVNVWVRAILVVFPVALVLILILGGDITGNSLDANPFAPFRTLSITIALGVALLIYNFNETVAAALGVARDVIVYLVRAECKWTAAPGQREGNYPRRALIEARFDRVFWFMLNALEPDRITVISHSQGTVVAARSLQRLMPELRAFDPTLPSRIHLITMGSPISHIYEEYFPENYPLTVAQISSDMTWHNLYRTKDYVGQTIGTTGIPPGNDLCVGHGGHSHYFTDQRVWTLLWERVGFRLFSKPPGMKRVSVPEYPTAAAQDPNSR
;
A
#
# COMPACT_ATOMS: atom_id res chain seq x y z
N MET A 1 -34.86 25.27 33.39
CA MET A 1 -34.85 24.09 32.50
C MET A 1 -33.97 23.06 33.19
N SER A 2 -34.44 21.82 33.40
CA SER A 2 -33.59 20.78 34.00
C SER A 2 -32.42 20.51 33.07
N HIS A 3 -31.19 20.49 33.59
CA HIS A 3 -30.01 20.11 32.83
C HIS A 3 -30.16 18.63 32.45
N SER A 4 -30.20 18.33 31.15
CA SER A 4 -30.17 16.95 30.66
C SER A 4 -28.74 16.45 30.76
N GLU A 5 -28.54 15.33 31.43
CA GLU A 5 -27.21 14.72 31.56
C GLU A 5 -26.83 14.05 30.24
N THR A 6 -25.75 14.50 29.62
CA THR A 6 -25.38 14.12 28.25
C THR A 6 -24.01 13.46 28.23
N HIS A 7 -23.96 12.21 27.75
CA HIS A 7 -22.72 11.48 27.48
C HIS A 7 -22.47 11.43 25.99
N LEU A 8 -21.38 12.02 25.53
CA LEU A 8 -20.90 11.91 24.15
C LEU A 8 -19.90 10.75 24.03
N ILE A 9 -20.14 9.85 23.08
CA ILE A 9 -19.25 8.74 22.74
C ILE A 9 -18.78 8.92 21.29
N LEU A 10 -17.51 9.27 21.11
CA LEU A 10 -16.88 9.30 19.80
C LEU A 10 -16.32 7.92 19.47
N VAL A 11 -16.80 7.34 18.37
CA VAL A 11 -16.39 6.03 17.87
C VAL A 11 -15.40 6.23 16.72
N VAL A 12 -14.14 5.89 16.95
CA VAL A 12 -13.07 6.00 15.95
C VAL A 12 -12.69 4.61 15.46
N HIS A 13 -13.16 4.28 14.27
CA HIS A 13 -12.98 2.96 13.69
C HIS A 13 -11.54 2.69 13.26
N GLY A 14 -11.24 1.40 13.13
CA GLY A 14 -9.93 0.90 12.72
C GLY A 14 -9.85 0.55 11.24
N ILE A 15 -8.78 -0.18 10.90
CA ILE A 15 -8.48 -0.68 9.57
C ILE A 15 -9.42 -1.83 9.21
N GLY A 16 -10.02 -1.79 8.02
CA GLY A 16 -10.89 -2.86 7.51
C GLY A 16 -12.37 -2.73 7.91
N GLU A 17 -12.70 -1.76 8.75
CA GLU A 17 -14.08 -1.32 9.02
C GLU A 17 -14.43 -0.22 8.00
N GLN A 18 -14.94 -0.64 6.83
CA GLN A 18 -14.99 0.22 5.63
C GLN A 18 -16.35 0.83 5.32
N SER A 19 -17.40 0.34 5.98
CA SER A 19 -18.75 0.83 5.77
C SER A 19 -19.04 1.87 6.83
N CYS A 20 -19.40 3.07 6.40
CA CYS A 20 -19.92 4.09 7.32
C CYS A 20 -21.15 3.54 8.05
N GLY A 21 -21.27 3.78 9.35
CA GLY A 21 -22.29 3.27 10.25
C GLY A 21 -21.95 1.94 10.93
N GLU A 22 -21.15 1.07 10.31
CA GLU A 22 -20.97 -0.31 10.78
C GLU A 22 -20.30 -0.39 12.16
N THR A 23 -19.24 0.38 12.39
CA THR A 23 -18.52 0.36 13.67
C THR A 23 -19.37 0.95 14.79
N VAL A 24 -20.07 2.06 14.53
CA VAL A 24 -20.94 2.66 15.55
C VAL A 24 -22.11 1.74 15.89
N ASP A 25 -22.68 1.04 14.90
CA ASP A 25 -23.71 0.02 15.12
C ASP A 25 -23.19 -1.12 16.01
N GLN A 26 -21.97 -1.62 15.76
CA GLN A 26 -21.37 -2.67 16.60
C GLN A 26 -21.13 -2.20 18.04
N VAL A 27 -20.65 -0.96 18.22
CA VAL A 27 -20.45 -0.38 19.55
C VAL A 27 -21.80 -0.20 20.27
N VAL A 28 -22.81 0.35 19.60
CA VAL A 28 -24.16 0.52 20.17
C VAL A 28 -24.75 -0.83 20.54
N ALA A 29 -24.66 -1.82 19.65
CA ALA A 29 -25.16 -3.18 19.89
C ALA A 29 -24.51 -3.81 21.13
N GLY A 30 -23.19 -3.68 21.28
CA GLY A 30 -22.48 -4.17 22.46
C GLY A 30 -22.84 -3.41 23.74
N ALA A 31 -23.01 -2.08 23.65
CA ALA A 31 -23.36 -1.24 24.80
C ALA A 31 -24.77 -1.52 25.34
N VAL A 32 -25.73 -1.83 24.44
CA VAL A 32 -27.12 -2.14 24.82
C VAL A 32 -27.35 -3.62 25.08
N ALA A 33 -26.39 -4.50 24.80
CA ALA A 33 -26.51 -5.93 25.04
C ALA A 33 -26.80 -6.27 26.51
N ARG A 34 -27.61 -7.32 26.72
CA ARG A 34 -27.79 -7.91 28.05
C ARG A 34 -26.51 -8.65 28.42
N HIS A 35 -25.92 -8.30 29.57
CA HIS A 35 -24.68 -8.90 30.00
C HIS A 35 -24.63 -9.03 31.54
N PRO A 36 -24.12 -10.14 32.10
CA PRO A 36 -24.08 -10.35 33.56
C PRO A 36 -23.29 -9.27 34.32
N SER A 37 -22.20 -8.78 33.72
CA SER A 37 -21.34 -7.75 34.30
C SER A 37 -21.84 -6.32 34.09
N ARG A 38 -22.95 -6.13 33.35
CA ARG A 38 -23.50 -4.79 33.11
C ARG A 38 -24.14 -4.28 34.41
N PRO A 39 -23.83 -3.05 34.84
CA PRO A 39 -24.41 -2.49 36.06
C PRO A 39 -25.93 -2.41 35.97
N ALA A 40 -26.62 -2.72 37.07
CA ALA A 40 -28.08 -2.57 37.17
C ALA A 40 -28.54 -1.11 36.88
N SER A 41 -27.68 -0.12 37.12
CA SER A 41 -27.93 1.29 36.78
C SER A 41 -27.92 1.59 35.28
N ASP A 42 -27.25 0.78 34.46
CA ASP A 42 -27.35 0.85 32.99
C ASP A 42 -28.43 -0.10 32.46
N LEU A 43 -28.93 -1.01 33.31
CA LEU A 43 -29.91 -2.03 32.98
C LEU A 43 -31.32 -1.45 33.13
N ALA A 44 -31.77 -0.81 32.06
CA ALA A 44 -33.17 -0.49 31.94
C ALA A 44 -33.89 -1.73 31.37
N ASP A 45 -34.72 -2.40 32.17
CA ASP A 45 -35.92 -3.05 31.61
C ASP A 45 -36.89 -1.97 31.04
N ALA A 46 -36.60 -0.69 31.28
CA ALA A 46 -37.27 0.41 30.61
C ALA A 46 -36.86 0.46 29.11
N PRO A 47 -37.83 0.68 28.20
CA PRO A 47 -37.52 0.79 26.78
C PRO A 47 -36.54 1.95 26.53
N ILE A 48 -35.48 1.69 25.76
CA ILE A 48 -34.54 2.71 25.30
C ILE A 48 -34.99 3.16 23.91
N SER A 49 -35.25 4.45 23.75
CA SER A 49 -35.45 5.06 22.44
C SER A 49 -34.11 5.16 21.72
N VAL A 50 -34.05 4.66 20.49
CA VAL A 50 -32.85 4.74 19.64
C VAL A 50 -33.20 5.57 18.42
N GLN A 51 -32.58 6.74 18.31
CA GLN A 51 -32.67 7.58 17.12
C GLN A 51 -31.34 7.50 16.37
N SER A 52 -31.36 6.93 15.17
CA SER A 52 -30.23 7.00 14.24
C SER A 52 -30.36 8.25 13.38
N SER A 53 -29.25 8.93 13.12
CA SER A 53 -29.21 10.10 12.24
C SER A 53 -27.94 10.08 11.42
N HIS A 54 -28.09 10.41 10.14
CA HIS A 54 -27.02 10.52 9.17
C HIS A 54 -26.74 12.01 8.94
N LEU A 55 -25.51 12.44 9.22
CA LEU A 55 -25.05 13.80 9.02
C LEU A 55 -23.92 13.80 8.01
N THR A 56 -23.80 14.90 7.27
CA THR A 56 -22.72 15.10 6.30
C THR A 56 -22.01 16.40 6.65
N LEU A 57 -20.70 16.33 6.89
CA LEU A 57 -19.86 17.45 7.32
C LEU A 57 -18.90 17.85 6.20
N THR A 58 -18.51 19.13 6.15
CA THR A 58 -17.57 19.62 5.14
C THR A 58 -16.13 19.27 5.51
N GLU A 59 -15.31 19.00 4.49
CA GLU A 59 -13.88 18.69 4.63
C GLU A 59 -13.01 19.94 4.82
N GLU A 60 -13.57 21.13 4.61
CA GLU A 60 -12.95 22.42 4.83
C GLU A 60 -14.00 23.40 5.36
N ASP A 61 -13.55 24.41 6.11
CA ASP A 61 -14.41 25.51 6.53
C ASP A 61 -14.55 26.50 5.37
N PHE A 62 -15.73 27.12 5.22
CA PHE A 62 -15.98 28.17 4.22
C PHE A 62 -15.23 29.49 4.49
N THR A 63 -14.24 29.48 5.39
CA THR A 63 -13.44 30.65 5.78
C THR A 63 -12.35 30.98 4.77
N GLN A 64 -11.98 30.03 3.91
CA GLN A 64 -11.02 30.26 2.82
C GLN A 64 -11.74 30.53 1.50
N THR A 65 -11.40 31.64 0.85
CA THR A 65 -11.81 31.95 -0.52
C THR A 65 -11.04 31.05 -1.48
N GLY A 66 -11.42 29.77 -1.57
CA GLY A 66 -10.92 28.85 -2.58
C GLY A 66 -11.53 29.15 -3.95
N ASP A 67 -10.82 28.74 -5.01
CA ASP A 67 -11.29 28.88 -6.40
C ASP A 67 -12.48 27.94 -6.73
N ASP A 68 -12.71 26.90 -5.92
CA ASP A 68 -13.81 25.94 -6.10
C ASP A 68 -15.00 26.28 -5.18
N PRO A 69 -16.18 26.59 -5.71
CA PRO A 69 -17.36 26.91 -4.91
C PRO A 69 -17.96 25.68 -4.20
N VAL A 70 -17.54 24.46 -4.53
CA VAL A 70 -18.09 23.23 -3.95
C VAL A 70 -17.06 22.57 -3.04
N GLN A 71 -17.38 22.50 -1.75
CA GLN A 71 -16.53 21.84 -0.77
C GLN A 71 -16.82 20.33 -0.71
N PRO A 72 -15.78 19.47 -0.65
CA PRO A 72 -15.98 18.06 -0.43
C PRO A 72 -16.56 17.82 0.97
N VAL A 73 -17.28 16.72 1.11
CA VAL A 73 -17.99 16.36 2.34
C VAL A 73 -17.70 14.92 2.73
N PHE A 74 -17.90 14.59 4.00
CA PHE A 74 -17.78 13.24 4.55
C PHE A 74 -18.96 12.93 5.48
N ASP A 75 -19.29 11.65 5.57
CA ASP A 75 -20.43 11.16 6.34
C ASP A 75 -20.08 10.94 7.82
N CYS A 76 -21.05 11.20 8.69
CA CYS A 76 -20.98 11.00 10.12
C CYS A 76 -22.28 10.36 10.59
N HIS A 77 -22.22 9.09 11.00
CA HIS A 77 -23.35 8.39 11.59
C HIS A 77 -23.43 8.66 13.09
N THR A 78 -24.65 8.89 13.55
CA THR A 78 -24.93 9.20 14.95
C THR A 78 -26.08 8.36 15.48
N HIS A 79 -25.97 7.94 16.73
CA HIS A 79 -27.04 7.25 17.45
C HIS A 79 -27.29 7.94 18.77
N THR A 80 -28.50 8.42 18.98
CA THR A 80 -28.94 8.98 20.26
C THR A 80 -29.76 7.93 20.99
N LEU A 81 -29.33 7.58 22.19
CA LEU A 81 -30.00 6.66 23.10
C LEU A 81 -30.59 7.46 24.26
N GLU A 82 -31.90 7.34 24.45
CA GLU A 82 -32.62 7.98 25.56
C GLU A 82 -33.42 6.91 26.32
N PRO A 83 -33.22 6.76 27.63
CA PRO A 83 -33.99 5.81 28.42
C PRO A 83 -35.40 6.35 28.68
N ALA A 84 -36.42 5.50 28.62
CA ALA A 84 -37.76 5.90 29.04
C ALA A 84 -37.80 6.19 30.55
N GLY A 85 -38.16 7.43 30.93
CA GLY A 85 -38.27 7.84 32.34
C GLY A 85 -38.32 9.35 32.53
N GLU A 86 -38.50 9.81 33.78
CA GLU A 86 -38.54 11.24 34.14
C GLU A 86 -37.14 11.90 34.21
N GLY A 87 -36.07 11.12 34.05
CA GLY A 87 -34.70 11.63 33.98
C GLY A 87 -34.32 12.00 32.54
N GLN A 88 -34.01 13.26 32.30
CA GLN A 88 -33.40 13.70 31.04
C GLN A 88 -31.93 13.25 31.03
N GLN A 89 -31.69 12.03 30.52
CA GLN A 89 -30.35 11.52 30.25
C GLN A 89 -30.28 11.07 28.80
N ARG A 90 -29.16 11.34 28.13
CA ARG A 90 -28.95 10.92 26.75
C ARG A 90 -27.51 10.48 26.54
N ALA A 91 -27.34 9.38 25.80
CA ALA A 91 -26.04 8.95 25.30
C ALA A 91 -26.01 9.12 23.78
N VAL A 92 -25.06 9.89 23.27
CA VAL A 92 -24.93 10.16 21.83
C VAL A 92 -23.65 9.55 21.33
N PHE A 93 -23.77 8.61 20.41
CA PHE A 93 -22.67 8.02 19.67
C PHE A 93 -22.45 8.80 18.39
N ALA A 94 -21.20 9.13 18.06
CA ALA A 94 -20.83 9.77 16.81
C ALA A 94 -19.65 9.04 16.19
N GLU A 95 -19.79 8.61 14.95
CA GLU A 95 -18.69 7.99 14.21
C GLU A 95 -17.75 9.05 13.64
N VAL A 96 -16.45 8.84 13.85
CA VAL A 96 -15.39 9.55 13.14
C VAL A 96 -15.00 8.69 11.93
N HIS A 97 -15.66 8.94 10.79
CA HIS A 97 -15.47 8.15 9.57
C HIS A 97 -14.31 8.66 8.73
N TRP A 98 -13.37 7.76 8.38
CA TRP A 98 -12.23 8.08 7.51
C TRP A 98 -11.84 6.96 6.53
N SER A 99 -12.51 5.80 6.56
CA SER A 99 -12.13 4.65 5.73
C SER A 99 -12.35 4.84 4.22
N ASP A 100 -13.21 5.78 3.82
CA ASP A 100 -13.38 6.21 2.44
C ASP A 100 -12.10 6.80 1.81
N LEU A 101 -11.15 7.23 2.65
CA LEU A 101 -9.83 7.68 2.21
C LEU A 101 -8.87 6.51 1.88
N SER A 102 -9.20 5.28 2.27
CA SER A 102 -8.42 4.04 2.01
C SER A 102 -9.30 2.81 1.64
N PRO A 103 -10.18 2.93 0.64
CA PRO A 103 -11.18 1.90 0.34
C PRO A 103 -10.53 0.57 -0.07
N ALA A 104 -11.12 -0.57 0.31
CA ALA A 104 -10.65 -1.85 -0.19
C ALA A 104 -10.97 -1.98 -1.68
N PRO A 105 -10.06 -2.61 -2.45
CA PRO A 105 -10.36 -2.98 -3.82
C PRO A 105 -11.51 -3.99 -3.87
N LYS A 106 -12.43 -3.80 -4.81
CA LYS A 106 -13.48 -4.78 -5.14
C LYS A 106 -13.18 -5.42 -6.49
N GLY A 107 -13.00 -6.74 -6.51
CA GLY A 107 -12.72 -7.53 -7.72
C GLY A 107 -11.23 -7.75 -8.02
N ALA A 108 -10.92 -8.81 -8.77
CA ALA A 108 -9.55 -9.32 -8.95
C ALA A 108 -8.57 -8.29 -9.54
N VAL A 109 -8.98 -7.55 -10.58
CA VAL A 109 -8.11 -6.54 -11.22
C VAL A 109 -7.84 -5.38 -10.28
N ALA A 110 -8.86 -4.90 -9.56
CA ALA A 110 -8.69 -3.84 -8.57
C ALA A 110 -7.74 -4.29 -7.44
N THR A 111 -7.82 -5.55 -7.00
CA THR A 111 -6.93 -6.12 -5.98
C THR A 111 -5.48 -6.17 -6.44
N ILE A 112 -5.22 -6.56 -7.69
CA ILE A 112 -3.86 -6.56 -8.26
C ILE A 112 -3.31 -5.14 -8.31
N LEU A 113 -4.11 -4.17 -8.77
CA LEU A 113 -3.70 -2.76 -8.81
C LEU A 113 -3.48 -2.17 -7.41
N ASP A 114 -4.28 -2.59 -6.41
CA ASP A 114 -4.09 -2.19 -5.02
C ASP A 114 -2.80 -2.76 -4.43
N LEU A 115 -2.51 -4.04 -4.69
CA LEU A 115 -1.25 -4.66 -4.27
C LEU A 115 -0.04 -3.93 -4.89
N LEU A 116 -0.14 -3.55 -6.17
CA LEU A 116 0.88 -2.75 -6.85
C LEU A 116 1.02 -1.37 -6.18
N LYS A 117 -0.09 -0.68 -5.89
CA LYS A 117 -0.08 0.59 -5.13
C LYS A 117 0.53 0.42 -3.74
N LEU A 118 0.31 -0.71 -3.08
CA LEU A 118 0.86 -1.01 -1.75
C LEU A 118 2.37 -1.19 -1.84
N ILE A 119 2.88 -1.97 -2.81
CA ILE A 119 4.33 -2.11 -3.07
C ILE A 119 4.95 -0.74 -3.37
N LEU A 120 4.28 0.08 -4.19
CA LEU A 120 4.66 1.46 -4.49
C LEU A 120 4.44 2.44 -3.31
N GLY A 121 3.72 2.01 -2.28
CA GLY A 121 3.47 2.80 -1.08
C GLY A 121 4.54 2.58 -0.01
N LEU A 122 5.16 1.41 -0.01
CA LEU A 122 6.26 1.04 0.90
C LEU A 122 7.43 2.03 0.86
N GLY A 123 7.64 2.73 -0.26
CA GLY A 123 8.63 3.79 -0.37
C GLY A 123 8.42 4.90 0.67
N TYR A 124 7.17 5.27 0.97
CA TYR A 124 6.86 6.24 2.03
C TYR A 124 7.24 5.71 3.42
N VAL A 125 6.99 4.43 3.69
CA VAL A 125 7.36 3.79 4.96
C VAL A 125 8.87 3.78 5.15
N ALA A 126 9.64 3.44 4.10
CA ALA A 126 11.10 3.47 4.14
C ALA A 126 11.65 4.88 4.38
N MET A 127 11.12 5.88 3.67
CA MET A 127 11.49 7.29 3.85
C MET A 127 11.14 7.80 5.25
N ASP A 128 10.00 7.41 5.81
CA ASP A 128 9.59 7.82 7.16
C ASP A 128 10.46 7.18 8.23
N ASN A 129 10.76 5.88 8.10
CA ASN A 129 11.58 5.18 9.06
C ASN A 129 13.02 5.71 9.13
N VAL A 130 13.70 5.91 7.99
CA VAL A 130 15.08 6.44 7.99
C VAL A 130 15.17 7.85 8.57
N GLU A 131 14.10 8.62 8.41
CA GLU A 131 14.00 9.98 8.90
C GLU A 131 13.67 10.11 10.39
N ASN A 132 13.04 9.10 10.98
CA ASN A 132 12.63 9.04 12.38
C ASN A 132 13.63 8.30 13.29
N THR A 133 14.55 7.53 12.74
CA THR A 133 15.43 6.63 13.52
C THR A 133 16.78 7.23 13.89
N LYS A 134 16.95 8.55 13.76
CA LYS A 134 18.22 9.28 13.94
C LYS A 134 19.37 8.78 13.02
N SER A 135 19.03 8.22 11.87
CA SER A 135 20.03 7.83 10.86
C SER A 135 20.77 9.04 10.30
N SER A 136 21.98 8.79 9.79
CA SER A 136 22.84 9.85 9.24
C SER A 136 22.17 10.53 8.03
N LEU A 137 22.59 11.76 7.70
CA LEU A 137 22.14 12.42 6.48
C LEU A 137 22.48 11.58 5.22
N PHE A 138 23.59 10.84 5.25
CA PHE A 138 23.96 9.94 4.17
C PHE A 138 22.90 8.84 3.96
N ASP A 139 22.47 8.16 5.03
CA ASP A 139 21.47 7.09 4.94
C ASP A 139 20.12 7.61 4.44
N ARG A 140 19.71 8.80 4.94
CA ARG A 140 18.50 9.47 4.45
C ARG A 140 18.63 9.74 2.95
N GLY A 141 19.71 10.37 2.52
CA GLY A 141 19.97 10.65 1.10
C GLY A 141 19.95 9.39 0.24
N LEU A 142 20.52 8.29 0.74
CA LEU A 142 20.59 7.01 0.06
C LEU A 142 19.19 6.38 -0.16
N VAL A 143 18.32 6.40 0.85
CA VAL A 143 16.93 5.91 0.74
C VAL A 143 16.09 6.78 -0.19
N HIS A 144 16.29 8.11 -0.16
CA HIS A 144 15.64 9.01 -1.11
C HIS A 144 16.13 8.77 -2.54
N LEU A 145 17.43 8.56 -2.73
CA LEU A 145 18.03 8.21 -4.02
C LEU A 145 17.51 6.88 -4.55
N PHE A 146 17.38 5.86 -3.68
CA PHE A 146 16.75 4.59 -4.03
C PHE A 146 15.34 4.80 -4.58
N ASN A 147 14.49 5.55 -3.88
CA ASN A 147 13.14 5.86 -4.35
C ASN A 147 13.20 6.65 -5.68
N TRP A 148 14.11 7.59 -5.85
CA TRP A 148 14.28 8.27 -7.13
C TRP A 148 14.60 7.34 -8.31
N VAL A 149 15.54 6.42 -8.12
CA VAL A 149 15.92 5.43 -9.15
C VAL A 149 14.78 4.46 -9.41
N PHE A 150 14.12 3.99 -8.36
CA PHE A 150 13.05 3.01 -8.47
C PHE A 150 11.81 3.59 -9.18
N TYR A 151 11.29 4.74 -8.71
CA TYR A 151 10.08 5.35 -9.27
C TYR A 151 10.37 6.16 -10.53
N GLY A 152 11.46 6.92 -10.57
CA GLY A 152 11.80 7.81 -11.67
C GLY A 152 12.53 7.11 -12.83
N GLY A 153 13.17 5.97 -12.57
CA GLY A 153 13.89 5.17 -13.55
C GLY A 153 13.17 3.85 -13.85
N ILE A 154 13.28 2.86 -12.96
CA ILE A 154 12.83 1.47 -13.21
C ILE A 154 11.33 1.42 -13.57
N ALA A 155 10.47 2.08 -12.80
CA ALA A 155 9.03 2.07 -13.06
C ALA A 155 8.66 2.80 -14.36
N VAL A 156 9.33 3.91 -14.66
CA VAL A 156 9.13 4.69 -15.90
C VAL A 156 9.56 3.89 -17.12
N ILE A 157 10.73 3.26 -17.08
CA ILE A 157 11.23 2.45 -18.19
C ILE A 157 10.30 1.26 -18.45
N ASN A 158 9.81 0.58 -17.41
CA ASN A 158 8.81 -0.49 -17.58
C ASN A 158 7.52 0.01 -18.25
N ALA A 159 7.02 1.19 -17.86
CA ALA A 159 5.85 1.79 -18.50
C ALA A 159 6.12 2.14 -19.98
N MET A 160 7.32 2.64 -20.28
CA MET A 160 7.73 3.01 -21.64
C MET A 160 7.99 1.80 -22.53
N LEU A 161 8.53 0.72 -21.97
CA LEU A 161 8.65 -0.57 -22.64
C LEU A 161 7.28 -1.13 -22.99
N LEU A 162 6.32 -1.07 -22.07
CA LEU A 162 4.93 -1.48 -22.34
C LEU A 162 4.31 -0.66 -23.48
N ILE A 163 4.48 0.66 -23.46
CA ILE A 163 4.03 1.53 -24.55
C ILE A 163 4.71 1.13 -25.86
N GLY A 164 6.04 0.92 -25.86
CA GLY A 164 6.80 0.49 -27.02
C GLY A 164 6.29 -0.85 -27.58
N THR A 165 6.02 -1.83 -26.72
CA THR A 165 5.43 -3.12 -27.10
C THR A 165 4.06 -2.95 -27.75
N VAL A 166 3.18 -2.12 -27.18
CA VAL A 166 1.86 -1.85 -27.77
C VAL A 166 1.98 -1.17 -29.14
N LEU A 167 2.95 -0.26 -29.32
CA LEU A 167 3.21 0.38 -30.61
C LEU A 167 3.75 -0.59 -31.65
N ILE A 168 4.64 -1.52 -31.28
CA ILE A 168 5.11 -2.59 -32.17
C ILE A 168 3.93 -3.45 -32.62
N LEU A 169 3.09 -3.89 -31.68
CA LEU A 169 1.90 -4.70 -32.00
C LEU A 169 0.93 -3.94 -32.90
N GLY A 170 0.76 -2.63 -32.68
CA GLY A 170 -0.11 -1.77 -33.47
C GLY A 170 0.39 -1.54 -34.90
N ASN A 171 1.69 -1.62 -35.15
CA ASN A 171 2.27 -1.43 -36.49
C ASN A 171 1.76 -2.47 -37.51
N ASP A 172 1.50 -3.70 -37.07
CA ASP A 172 0.93 -4.75 -37.93
C ASP A 172 -0.52 -4.45 -38.34
N TYR A 173 -1.23 -3.62 -37.57
CA TYR A 173 -2.60 -3.19 -37.84
C TYR A 173 -2.69 -1.79 -38.49
N LEU A 174 -1.61 -1.01 -38.48
CA LEU A 174 -1.51 0.33 -39.06
C LEU A 174 -0.32 0.40 -40.03
N PRO A 175 -0.41 -0.23 -41.21
CA PRO A 175 0.66 -0.17 -42.20
C PRO A 175 0.88 1.29 -42.67
N GLY A 176 2.12 1.78 -42.53
CA GLY A 176 2.52 3.12 -42.99
C GLY A 176 2.86 4.14 -41.89
N VAL A 177 2.92 3.73 -40.62
CA VAL A 177 3.42 4.60 -39.54
C VAL A 177 4.90 4.94 -39.79
N SER A 178 5.17 6.19 -40.15
CA SER A 178 6.53 6.66 -40.38
C SER A 178 7.34 6.74 -39.07
N TYR A 179 8.66 6.70 -39.16
CA TYR A 179 9.55 6.97 -38.03
C TYR A 179 9.18 8.28 -37.29
N LEU A 180 8.82 9.33 -38.04
CA LEU A 180 8.39 10.61 -37.50
C LEU A 180 7.10 10.46 -36.68
N SER A 181 6.20 9.57 -37.09
CA SER A 181 4.97 9.23 -36.37
C SER A 181 5.29 8.54 -35.03
N VAL A 182 6.27 7.64 -34.98
CA VAL A 182 6.70 7.00 -33.72
C VAL A 182 7.31 8.02 -32.75
N LEU A 183 8.13 8.95 -33.27
CA LEU A 183 8.71 10.05 -32.49
C LEU A 183 7.60 10.96 -31.91
N VAL A 184 6.65 11.37 -32.76
CA VAL A 184 5.52 12.21 -32.37
C VAL A 184 4.62 11.49 -31.35
N VAL A 185 4.40 10.19 -31.52
CA VAL A 185 3.61 9.38 -30.57
C VAL A 185 4.35 9.23 -29.24
N ASN A 186 5.66 8.96 -29.24
CA ASN A 186 6.44 8.86 -27.99
C ASN A 186 6.43 10.17 -27.21
N VAL A 187 6.71 11.30 -27.89
CA VAL A 187 6.67 12.64 -27.28
C VAL A 187 5.25 12.97 -26.83
N GLY A 188 4.25 12.73 -27.67
CA GLY A 188 2.84 13.00 -27.39
C GLY A 188 2.32 12.21 -26.19
N LEU A 189 2.62 10.92 -26.12
CA LEU A 189 2.26 10.07 -24.98
C LEU A 189 3.03 10.47 -23.72
N GLY A 190 4.32 10.77 -23.82
CA GLY A 190 5.14 11.23 -22.69
C GLY A 190 4.63 12.54 -22.10
N VAL A 191 4.37 13.54 -22.94
CA VAL A 191 3.82 14.85 -22.54
C VAL A 191 2.37 14.70 -22.04
N GLY A 192 1.55 13.91 -22.73
CA GLY A 192 0.17 13.65 -22.33
C GLY A 192 0.09 12.96 -20.97
N LEU A 193 0.88 11.92 -20.76
CA LEU A 193 0.99 11.23 -19.47
C LEU A 193 1.53 12.18 -18.40
N TRP A 194 2.56 12.98 -18.68
CA TRP A 194 3.08 13.97 -17.75
C TRP A 194 2.01 15.00 -17.34
N ALA A 195 1.23 15.50 -18.30
CA ALA A 195 0.16 16.48 -18.07
C ALA A 195 -0.97 15.87 -17.23
N TYR A 196 -1.37 14.64 -17.55
CA TYR A 196 -2.34 13.88 -16.75
C TYR A 196 -1.87 13.68 -15.31
N LEU A 197 -0.62 13.25 -15.12
CA LEU A 197 -0.04 13.05 -13.78
C LEU A 197 0.14 14.38 -13.02
N LYS A 198 0.43 15.49 -13.73
CA LYS A 198 0.44 16.83 -13.14
C LYS A 198 -0.94 17.22 -12.64
N HIS A 199 -1.99 17.00 -13.42
CA HIS A 199 -3.39 17.26 -13.02
C HIS A 199 -3.84 16.39 -11.84
N GLN A 200 -3.40 15.13 -11.79
CA GLN A 200 -3.66 14.28 -10.62
C GLN A 200 -2.89 14.77 -9.36
N GLY A 201 -1.67 15.25 -9.56
CA GLY A 201 -0.81 15.75 -8.48
C GLY A 201 -1.26 17.09 -7.87
N THR A 202 -2.00 17.92 -8.61
CA THR A 202 -2.59 19.15 -8.04
C THR A 202 -3.75 18.83 -7.10
N LYS A 203 -4.55 17.79 -7.40
CA LYS A 203 -5.66 17.36 -6.54
C LYS A 203 -5.21 16.61 -5.29
N THR A 204 -4.16 15.79 -5.42
CA THR A 204 -3.64 15.00 -4.29
C THR A 204 -2.11 15.02 -4.33
N PRO A 205 -1.45 15.93 -3.60
CA PRO A 205 0.00 16.05 -3.67
C PRO A 205 0.64 14.77 -3.10
N ARG A 206 1.45 14.12 -3.95
CA ARG A 206 2.15 12.87 -3.66
C ARG A 206 3.58 12.97 -4.19
N PHE A 207 4.55 12.87 -3.30
CA PHE A 207 5.96 12.99 -3.65
C PHE A 207 6.39 11.93 -4.68
N LEU A 208 6.06 10.64 -4.45
CA LEU A 208 6.44 9.56 -5.37
C LEU A 208 5.78 9.68 -6.75
N LEU A 209 4.56 10.24 -6.83
CA LEU A 209 3.92 10.57 -8.10
C LEU A 209 4.69 11.68 -8.83
N THR A 210 5.21 12.67 -8.09
CA THR A 210 6.04 13.74 -8.65
C THR A 210 7.36 13.20 -9.19
N VAL A 211 7.99 12.25 -8.48
CA VAL A 211 9.20 11.55 -8.92
C VAL A 211 8.92 10.79 -10.21
N PHE A 212 7.87 9.96 -10.25
CA PHE A 212 7.47 9.21 -11.44
C PHE A 212 7.19 10.15 -12.62
N ARG A 213 6.42 11.23 -12.41
CA ARG A 213 6.12 12.24 -13.43
C ARG A 213 7.39 12.89 -13.99
N ARG A 214 8.34 13.29 -13.13
CA ARG A 214 9.62 13.87 -13.57
C ARG A 214 10.43 12.85 -14.35
N GLY A 215 10.44 11.59 -13.90
CA GLY A 215 11.05 10.47 -14.61
C GLY A 215 10.48 10.27 -16.01
N VAL A 216 9.14 10.28 -16.16
CA VAL A 216 8.46 10.22 -17.47
C VAL A 216 8.98 11.31 -18.40
N LEU A 217 9.03 12.57 -17.93
CA LEU A 217 9.51 13.69 -18.75
C LEU A 217 10.98 13.53 -19.15
N VAL A 218 11.85 13.23 -18.18
CA VAL A 218 13.30 13.07 -18.42
C VAL A 218 13.55 11.93 -19.38
N TRP A 219 12.88 10.80 -19.18
CA TRP A 219 13.07 9.61 -20.01
C TRP A 219 12.50 9.81 -21.41
N SER A 220 11.29 10.34 -21.56
CA SER A 220 10.73 10.68 -22.86
C SER A 220 11.61 11.67 -23.63
N TRP A 221 12.21 12.65 -22.94
CA TRP A 221 13.15 13.58 -23.57
C TRP A 221 14.46 12.88 -24.00
N LEU A 222 15.06 12.07 -23.12
CA LEU A 222 16.27 11.32 -23.42
C LEU A 222 16.06 10.36 -24.60
N THR A 223 14.93 9.67 -24.64
CA THR A 223 14.59 8.76 -25.72
C THR A 223 14.34 9.49 -27.03
N THR A 224 13.67 10.64 -26.97
CA THR A 224 13.46 11.50 -28.15
C THR A 224 14.79 12.03 -28.68
N LEU A 225 15.71 12.42 -27.79
CA LEU A 225 17.04 12.88 -28.17
C LEU A 225 17.86 11.76 -28.82
N LEU A 226 17.87 10.56 -28.22
CA LEU A 226 18.57 9.39 -28.76
C LEU A 226 18.02 8.99 -30.14
N LEU A 227 16.69 9.00 -30.29
CA LEU A 227 16.01 8.80 -31.56
C LEU A 227 16.42 9.89 -32.57
N ALA A 228 16.30 11.18 -32.23
CA ALA A 228 16.70 12.26 -33.13
C ALA A 228 18.18 12.15 -33.56
N LEU A 229 19.09 11.84 -32.63
CA LEU A 229 20.50 11.61 -32.92
C LEU A 229 20.72 10.41 -33.85
N SER A 230 19.92 9.35 -33.76
CA SER A 230 20.01 8.22 -34.68
C SER A 230 19.64 8.59 -36.12
N VAL A 231 18.80 9.62 -36.32
CA VAL A 231 18.48 10.16 -37.65
C VAL A 231 19.59 11.05 -38.20
N PHE A 232 20.11 11.96 -37.37
CA PHE A 232 21.05 12.99 -37.84
C PHE A 232 22.51 12.55 -37.83
N ALA A 233 22.88 11.56 -37.03
CA ALA A 233 24.25 11.06 -36.89
C ALA A 233 24.31 9.54 -36.65
N PRO A 234 23.76 8.72 -37.57
CA PRO A 234 23.61 7.27 -37.38
C PRO A 234 24.95 6.58 -37.11
N GLU A 235 25.99 6.88 -37.88
CA GLU A 235 27.33 6.28 -37.73
C GLU A 235 27.97 6.59 -36.36
N MET A 236 27.76 7.81 -35.85
CA MET A 236 28.32 8.23 -34.57
C MET A 236 27.62 7.54 -33.41
N VAL A 237 26.28 7.49 -33.44
CA VAL A 237 25.48 6.78 -32.44
C VAL A 237 25.85 5.31 -32.44
N LEU A 238 25.91 4.68 -33.62
CA LEU A 238 26.22 3.27 -33.79
C LEU A 238 27.61 2.91 -33.26
N THR A 239 28.66 3.64 -33.67
CA THR A 239 30.04 3.36 -33.25
C THR A 239 30.21 3.53 -31.74
N ARG A 240 29.60 4.57 -31.15
CA ARG A 240 29.64 4.80 -29.70
C ARG A 240 28.84 3.75 -28.95
N PHE A 241 27.70 3.34 -29.48
CA PHE A 241 26.87 2.30 -28.88
C PHE A 241 27.57 0.95 -28.87
N GLN A 242 28.15 0.55 -30.01
CA GLN A 242 28.96 -0.66 -30.12
C GLN A 242 30.14 -0.65 -29.16
N SER A 243 30.81 0.50 -28.97
CA SER A 243 31.92 0.60 -28.01
C SER A 243 31.49 0.39 -26.56
N ILE A 244 30.28 0.82 -26.19
CA ILE A 244 29.70 0.63 -24.85
C ILE A 244 29.34 -0.85 -24.63
N PHE A 245 28.70 -1.48 -25.61
CA PHE A 245 28.33 -2.89 -25.52
C PHE A 245 29.55 -3.82 -25.61
N ALA A 246 30.52 -3.53 -26.47
CA ALA A 246 31.76 -4.31 -26.56
C ALA A 246 32.58 -4.32 -25.26
N ALA A 247 32.37 -3.34 -24.38
CA ALA A 247 32.99 -3.28 -23.06
C ALA A 247 32.29 -4.15 -22.00
N LEU A 248 31.11 -4.73 -22.30
CA LEU A 248 30.35 -5.57 -21.38
C LEU A 248 30.74 -7.05 -21.51
N PRO A 249 30.59 -7.86 -20.44
CA PRO A 249 30.84 -9.29 -20.50
C PRO A 249 30.01 -9.99 -21.61
N GLY A 250 30.61 -10.99 -22.26
CA GLY A 250 30.01 -11.75 -23.39
C GLY A 250 28.59 -12.29 -23.16
N THR A 251 28.22 -12.53 -21.90
CA THR A 251 26.90 -12.99 -21.49
C THR A 251 25.81 -11.91 -21.56
N VAL A 252 26.18 -10.62 -21.47
CA VAL A 252 25.27 -9.47 -21.62
C VAL A 252 25.18 -9.05 -23.10
N THR A 253 26.25 -9.26 -23.88
CA THR A 253 26.34 -8.87 -25.29
C THR A 253 25.82 -9.92 -26.27
N ALA A 254 25.81 -11.21 -25.90
CA ALA A 254 25.21 -12.27 -26.73
C ALA A 254 23.70 -12.08 -26.96
N GLN A 255 23.04 -11.24 -26.15
CA GLN A 255 21.63 -10.91 -26.28
C GLN A 255 21.35 -9.63 -27.10
N SER A 256 22.32 -8.75 -27.37
CA SER A 256 22.10 -7.49 -28.13
C SER A 256 22.07 -7.68 -29.65
N LYS A 257 21.22 -8.60 -30.12
CA LYS A 257 21.18 -9.04 -31.52
C LYS A 257 20.46 -8.06 -32.45
N GLY A 258 19.55 -7.22 -31.94
CA GLY A 258 18.76 -6.28 -32.74
C GLY A 258 19.60 -5.12 -33.30
N CYS A 259 20.42 -4.46 -32.46
CA CYS A 259 21.34 -3.42 -32.95
C CYS A 259 22.46 -3.95 -33.86
N ALA A 260 22.90 -5.21 -33.67
CA ALA A 260 23.92 -5.83 -34.50
C ALA A 260 23.35 -6.29 -35.87
N ALA A 261 22.11 -6.75 -35.91
CA ALA A 261 21.43 -7.13 -37.13
C ALA A 261 21.17 -5.95 -38.09
N PHE A 262 20.99 -4.74 -37.54
CA PHE A 262 20.94 -3.48 -38.29
C PHE A 262 22.18 -3.27 -39.19
N VAL A 263 23.37 -3.63 -38.70
CA VAL A 263 24.65 -3.51 -39.43
C VAL A 263 24.74 -4.49 -40.60
N ALA A 264 24.29 -5.73 -40.39
CA ALA A 264 24.34 -6.77 -41.42
C ALA A 264 23.41 -6.46 -42.61
N LEU A 265 22.31 -5.72 -42.38
CA LEU A 265 21.35 -5.33 -43.43
C LEU A 265 21.77 -4.08 -44.22
N THR A 266 22.55 -3.17 -43.61
CA THR A 266 23.09 -1.99 -44.31
C THR A 266 24.26 -2.33 -45.23
N ASP A 267 25.03 -3.37 -44.92
CA ASP A 267 26.21 -3.76 -45.70
C ASP A 267 25.89 -4.64 -46.93
N THR A 268 24.73 -5.31 -46.97
CA THR A 268 24.52 -6.42 -47.93
C THR A 268 23.68 -6.10 -49.16
N ASN A 269 22.87 -5.04 -49.18
CA ASN A 269 22.00 -4.74 -50.33
C ASN A 269 22.10 -3.27 -50.73
N GLY A 270 22.86 -3.00 -51.79
CA GLY A 270 23.00 -1.69 -52.44
C GLY A 270 21.72 -1.12 -53.08
N ASP A 271 20.54 -1.61 -52.70
CA ASP A 271 19.25 -1.12 -53.15
C ASP A 271 18.67 -0.10 -52.17
N ALA A 272 18.53 1.12 -52.68
CA ALA A 272 17.95 2.27 -52.02
C ALA A 272 16.42 2.11 -51.87
N LEU A 273 15.99 1.27 -50.91
CA LEU A 273 14.69 1.49 -50.28
C LEU A 273 14.71 2.88 -49.63
N PRO A 274 13.63 3.68 -49.70
CA PRO A 274 13.62 5.02 -49.14
C PRO A 274 13.99 4.97 -47.67
N LEU A 275 15.02 5.74 -47.29
CA LEU A 275 15.64 5.79 -45.96
C LEU A 275 14.60 5.83 -44.81
N ALA A 276 13.46 6.49 -45.06
CA ALA A 276 12.35 6.63 -44.11
C ALA A 276 11.64 5.31 -43.71
N GLN A 277 11.69 4.26 -44.54
CA GLN A 277 10.98 2.99 -44.31
C GLN A 277 11.87 1.95 -43.61
N LYS A 278 13.18 1.93 -43.89
CA LYS A 278 14.18 1.10 -43.17
C LYS A 278 14.38 1.58 -41.72
N PHE A 279 14.23 2.87 -41.44
CA PHE A 279 14.49 3.44 -40.11
C PHE A 279 13.38 3.18 -39.07
N GLY A 280 12.15 2.80 -39.44
CA GLY A 280 11.01 2.75 -38.51
C GLY A 280 11.06 1.60 -37.49
N ILE A 281 11.15 0.36 -37.98
CA ILE A 281 11.11 -0.86 -37.15
C ILE A 281 12.45 -1.09 -36.43
N ASP A 282 13.57 -0.82 -37.11
CA ASP A 282 14.92 -1.07 -36.58
C ASP A 282 15.32 -0.04 -35.50
N SER A 283 14.89 1.23 -35.62
CA SER A 283 15.12 2.23 -34.56
C SER A 283 14.29 1.95 -33.30
N LEU A 284 13.11 1.36 -33.46
CA LEU A 284 12.26 0.95 -32.34
C LEU A 284 12.87 -0.25 -31.60
N SER A 285 13.55 -1.12 -32.33
CA SER A 285 14.33 -2.22 -31.76
C SER A 285 15.50 -1.73 -30.92
N CYS A 286 16.29 -0.81 -31.47
CA CYS A 286 17.38 -0.14 -30.75
C CYS A 286 16.86 0.59 -29.50
N PHE A 287 15.73 1.29 -29.61
CA PHE A 287 15.08 1.93 -28.48
C PHE A 287 14.76 0.92 -27.36
N ILE A 288 14.17 -0.24 -27.68
CA ILE A 288 13.85 -1.24 -26.66
C ILE A 288 15.12 -1.81 -26.02
N GLU A 289 16.16 -2.13 -26.79
CA GLU A 289 17.44 -2.62 -26.26
C GLU A 289 18.10 -1.61 -25.30
N VAL A 290 18.11 -0.32 -25.64
CA VAL A 290 18.61 0.74 -24.76
C VAL A 290 17.84 0.80 -23.45
N ASN A 291 16.51 0.72 -23.53
CA ASN A 291 15.63 0.74 -22.36
C ASN A 291 15.88 -0.48 -21.46
N ILE A 292 16.00 -1.66 -22.06
CA ILE A 292 16.32 -2.90 -21.34
C ILE A 292 17.69 -2.78 -20.66
N PHE A 293 18.72 -2.33 -21.37
CA PHE A 293 20.05 -2.14 -20.79
C PHE A 293 20.06 -1.12 -19.63
N ALA A 294 19.44 0.04 -19.84
CA ALA A 294 19.31 1.07 -18.81
C ALA A 294 18.56 0.54 -17.57
N MET A 295 17.50 -0.25 -17.79
CA MET A 295 16.78 -0.92 -16.71
C MET A 295 17.71 -1.87 -15.93
N GLY A 296 18.53 -2.67 -16.61
CA GLY A 296 19.53 -3.54 -15.98
C GLY A 296 20.52 -2.78 -15.09
N LEU A 297 21.04 -1.65 -15.56
CA LEU A 297 21.94 -0.79 -14.77
C LEU A 297 21.25 -0.20 -13.54
N LEU A 298 20.00 0.26 -13.67
CA LEU A 298 19.24 0.81 -12.56
C LEU A 298 18.90 -0.26 -11.51
N TRP A 299 18.64 -1.50 -11.94
CA TRP A 299 18.49 -2.63 -11.03
C TRP A 299 19.75 -2.91 -10.21
N VAL A 300 20.91 -2.96 -10.88
CA VAL A 300 22.22 -3.14 -10.22
C VAL A 300 22.45 -2.03 -9.21
N PHE A 301 22.22 -0.78 -9.61
CA PHE A 301 22.39 0.37 -8.75
C PHE A 301 21.45 0.31 -7.53
N ALA A 302 20.17 0.01 -7.73
CA ALA A 302 19.20 -0.07 -6.64
C ALA A 302 19.54 -1.22 -5.67
N ALA A 303 20.00 -2.36 -6.19
CA ALA A 303 20.45 -3.47 -5.35
C ALA A 303 21.73 -3.10 -4.57
N LEU A 304 22.69 -2.42 -5.19
CA LEU A 304 23.89 -1.93 -4.51
C LEU A 304 23.52 -0.98 -3.36
N VAL A 305 22.57 -0.06 -3.58
CA VAL A 305 22.05 0.82 -2.53
C VAL A 305 21.49 0.03 -1.35
N VAL A 306 20.71 -1.03 -1.61
CA VAL A 306 20.20 -1.90 -0.55
C VAL A 306 21.33 -2.62 0.18
N VAL A 307 22.33 -3.14 -0.53
CA VAL A 307 23.48 -3.83 0.08
C VAL A 307 24.30 -2.87 0.95
N VAL A 308 24.60 -1.67 0.45
CA VAL A 308 25.32 -0.63 1.22
C VAL A 308 24.52 -0.28 2.48
N SER A 309 23.21 -0.14 2.36
CA SER A 309 22.31 0.07 3.51
C SER A 309 22.40 -1.07 4.52
N LEU A 310 22.50 -2.33 4.06
CA LEU A 310 22.54 -3.53 4.92
C LEU A 310 23.93 -3.82 5.52
N VAL A 311 25.03 -3.39 4.89
CA VAL A 311 26.38 -3.57 5.45
C VAL A 311 26.61 -2.62 6.63
N GLY A 312 26.02 -1.42 6.59
CA GLY A 312 26.00 -0.50 7.73
C GLY A 312 25.18 -0.98 8.92
N PHE A 313 24.46 -2.11 8.81
CA PHE A 313 23.45 -2.56 9.77
C PHE A 313 23.95 -3.43 10.92
N ARG A 314 25.24 -3.83 10.90
CA ARG A 314 25.77 -4.80 11.86
C ARG A 314 25.66 -4.34 13.32
N ASP A 315 25.65 -3.02 13.55
CA ASP A 315 25.63 -2.40 14.88
C ASP A 315 24.39 -1.50 15.13
N THR A 316 23.38 -1.50 14.25
CA THR A 316 22.25 -0.56 14.33
C THR A 316 21.07 -1.02 15.22
N PRO A 317 20.36 -0.08 15.87
CA PRO A 317 19.24 -0.40 16.75
C PRO A 317 18.04 -1.03 16.03
N LYS A 318 17.27 -1.86 16.75
CA LYS A 318 16.15 -2.70 16.25
C LYS A 318 15.03 -1.97 15.49
N ARG A 319 14.92 -0.65 15.68
CA ARG A 319 13.92 0.24 15.05
C ARG A 319 14.15 0.54 13.56
N ILE A 320 15.30 0.17 13.00
CA ILE A 320 15.62 0.49 11.60
C ILE A 320 15.15 -0.66 10.69
N ILE A 321 14.22 -0.36 9.77
CA ILE A 321 13.57 -1.32 8.86
C ILE A 321 13.64 -0.90 7.39
N TYR A 322 14.08 0.33 7.09
CA TYR A 322 14.09 0.85 5.72
C TYR A 322 14.86 -0.01 4.70
N PRO A 323 15.99 -0.68 4.98
CA PRO A 323 16.65 -1.50 3.95
C PRO A 323 15.86 -2.77 3.65
N SER A 324 15.22 -3.36 4.66
CA SER A 324 14.32 -4.51 4.46
C SER A 324 13.12 -4.11 3.62
N ILE A 325 12.59 -2.90 3.82
CA ILE A 325 11.51 -2.35 2.99
C ILE A 325 11.99 -2.13 1.55
N CYS A 326 13.13 -1.47 1.34
CA CYS A 326 13.70 -1.24 0.01
C CYS A 326 14.01 -2.57 -0.71
N GLY A 327 14.56 -3.55 0.00
CA GLY A 327 14.79 -4.90 -0.52
C GLY A 327 13.49 -5.62 -0.90
N ALA A 328 12.47 -5.53 -0.05
CA ALA A 328 11.14 -6.08 -0.35
C ALA A 328 10.52 -5.40 -1.58
N MET A 329 10.64 -4.08 -1.72
CA MET A 329 10.17 -3.35 -2.89
C MET A 329 10.83 -3.84 -4.19
N LEU A 330 12.16 -3.99 -4.19
CA LEU A 330 12.89 -4.53 -5.34
C LEU A 330 12.40 -5.93 -5.70
N MET A 331 12.32 -6.80 -4.69
CA MET A 331 11.89 -8.18 -4.85
C MET A 331 10.45 -8.28 -5.37
N PHE A 332 9.49 -7.60 -4.76
CA PHE A 332 8.11 -7.64 -5.24
C PHE A 332 7.97 -7.06 -6.65
N TRP A 333 8.71 -5.98 -6.96
CA TRP A 333 8.66 -5.38 -8.29
C TRP A 333 9.33 -6.25 -9.35
N SER A 334 10.44 -6.90 -9.04
CA SER A 334 11.08 -7.84 -9.98
C SER A 334 10.18 -9.04 -10.24
N VAL A 335 9.58 -9.63 -9.19
CA VAL A 335 8.59 -10.71 -9.34
C VAL A 335 7.40 -10.26 -10.20
N PHE A 336 6.82 -9.10 -9.88
CA PHE A 336 5.68 -8.56 -10.62
C PHE A 336 6.01 -8.30 -12.08
N THR A 337 7.11 -7.58 -12.35
CA THR A 337 7.52 -7.26 -13.74
C THR A 337 7.87 -8.51 -14.52
N THR A 338 8.57 -9.48 -13.93
CA THR A 338 8.88 -10.77 -14.56
C THR A 338 7.61 -11.54 -14.89
N GLY A 339 6.71 -11.69 -13.91
CA GLY A 339 5.44 -12.38 -14.12
C GLY A 339 4.59 -11.70 -15.18
N PHE A 340 4.54 -10.37 -15.18
CA PHE A 340 3.85 -9.59 -16.20
C PHE A 340 4.40 -9.84 -17.61
N TRP A 341 5.73 -9.74 -17.79
CA TRP A 341 6.36 -9.95 -19.09
C TRP A 341 6.22 -11.40 -19.58
N LEU A 342 6.33 -12.40 -18.69
CA LEU A 342 6.10 -13.81 -19.03
C LEU A 342 4.65 -14.10 -19.45
N VAL A 343 3.67 -13.57 -18.73
CA VAL A 343 2.25 -13.71 -19.08
C VAL A 343 1.97 -13.04 -20.43
N LEU A 344 2.52 -11.84 -20.65
CA LEU A 344 2.41 -11.16 -21.93
C LEU A 344 3.02 -12.00 -23.07
N GLN A 345 4.16 -12.66 -22.83
CA GLN A 345 4.83 -13.49 -23.83
C GLN A 345 3.96 -14.70 -24.20
N GLN A 346 3.36 -15.35 -23.20
CA GLN A 346 2.45 -16.48 -23.41
C GLN A 346 1.18 -16.07 -24.16
N LEU A 347 0.57 -14.94 -23.79
CA LEU A 347 -0.62 -14.41 -24.46
C LEU A 347 -0.31 -14.09 -25.94
N LEU A 348 0.83 -13.46 -26.20
CA LEU A 348 1.28 -13.17 -27.56
C LEU A 348 1.56 -14.44 -28.36
N GLY A 349 2.16 -15.46 -27.74
CA GLY A 349 2.36 -16.78 -28.34
C GLY A 349 1.05 -17.45 -28.76
N GLN A 350 -0.01 -17.34 -27.94
CA GLN A 350 -1.33 -17.88 -28.25
C GLN A 350 -2.04 -17.11 -29.36
N LEU A 351 -1.89 -15.77 -29.41
CA LEU A 351 -2.50 -14.92 -30.42
C LEU A 351 -1.89 -15.11 -31.82
N SER A 352 -0.63 -15.54 -31.92
CA SER A 352 0.05 -15.62 -33.22
C SER A 352 -0.47 -16.72 -34.16
N GLY A 353 -1.21 -17.72 -33.64
CA GLY A 353 -1.99 -18.71 -34.40
C GLY A 353 -1.27 -19.52 -35.49
N THR A 354 0.03 -19.30 -35.69
CA THR A 354 0.86 -19.84 -36.77
C THR A 354 1.96 -20.69 -36.16
N ASN A 355 2.41 -21.73 -36.86
CA ASN A 355 3.37 -22.74 -36.39
C ASN A 355 4.78 -22.22 -36.00
N ASN A 356 4.96 -20.91 -35.88
CA ASN A 356 6.21 -20.26 -35.52
C ASN A 356 6.17 -19.86 -34.04
N THR A 357 6.64 -20.73 -33.16
CA THR A 357 6.85 -20.37 -31.74
C THR A 357 7.90 -19.26 -31.62
N CYS A 358 7.83 -18.39 -30.60
CA CYS A 358 8.86 -17.35 -30.37
C CYS A 358 10.29 -17.96 -30.39
N ALA A 359 10.46 -19.17 -29.84
CA ALA A 359 11.72 -19.89 -29.84
C ALA A 359 12.23 -20.25 -31.25
N ALA A 360 11.34 -20.70 -32.15
CA ALA A 360 11.70 -20.99 -33.54
C ALA A 360 12.08 -19.71 -34.31
N LEU A 361 11.41 -18.59 -34.01
CA LEU A 361 11.68 -17.32 -34.65
C LEU A 361 12.99 -16.68 -34.17
N VAL A 362 13.25 -16.71 -32.85
CA VAL A 362 14.54 -16.27 -32.26
C VAL A 362 15.71 -17.10 -32.78
N ALA A 363 15.53 -18.43 -32.90
CA ALA A 363 16.55 -19.31 -33.47
C ALA A 363 16.85 -18.96 -34.94
N SER A 364 15.83 -18.61 -35.72
CA SER A 364 16.01 -18.10 -37.08
C SER A 364 16.72 -16.74 -37.08
N LEU A 365 16.33 -15.80 -36.22
CA LEU A 365 16.92 -14.45 -36.11
C LEU A 365 18.41 -14.46 -35.73
N GLY A 366 18.93 -15.55 -35.17
CA GLY A 366 20.36 -15.76 -34.93
C GLY A 366 21.21 -15.91 -36.20
N ASP A 367 20.59 -16.17 -37.34
CA ASP A 367 21.23 -16.25 -38.66
C ASP A 367 20.93 -14.96 -39.44
N ALA A 368 21.92 -14.06 -39.56
CA ALA A 368 21.79 -12.72 -40.16
C ALA A 368 21.19 -12.73 -41.58
N SER A 369 21.29 -13.86 -42.31
CA SER A 369 20.76 -14.06 -43.66
C SER A 369 19.23 -14.26 -43.72
N SER A 370 18.57 -14.51 -42.59
CA SER A 370 17.13 -14.82 -42.52
C SER A 370 16.25 -13.60 -42.18
N LEU A 371 16.83 -12.54 -41.61
CA LEU A 371 16.12 -11.29 -41.27
C LEU A 371 15.66 -10.52 -42.52
N ALA A 372 16.46 -10.59 -43.60
CA ALA A 372 16.12 -10.03 -44.91
C ALA A 372 14.96 -10.74 -45.62
N ARG A 373 14.62 -11.98 -45.23
CA ARG A 373 13.46 -12.72 -45.77
C ARG A 373 12.17 -12.41 -45.01
N MET A 374 12.24 -12.22 -43.69
CA MET A 374 11.05 -11.91 -42.87
C MET A 374 10.47 -10.52 -43.13
N THR A 375 11.31 -9.55 -43.51
CA THR A 375 10.93 -8.14 -43.82
C THR A 375 9.91 -7.99 -44.94
N SER A 376 9.67 -9.04 -45.73
CA SER A 376 8.70 -9.04 -46.83
C SER A 376 7.27 -9.47 -46.43
N GLY A 377 7.04 -9.98 -45.22
CA GLY A 377 5.81 -10.72 -44.89
C GLY A 377 5.05 -10.33 -43.61
N GLY A 378 5.33 -9.19 -42.97
CA GLY A 378 4.64 -8.78 -41.72
C GLY A 378 4.99 -9.61 -40.47
N GLN A 379 5.87 -10.61 -40.59
CA GLN A 379 6.34 -11.44 -39.47
C GLN A 379 7.46 -10.79 -38.64
N THR A 380 7.91 -9.58 -38.99
CA THR A 380 9.05 -8.90 -38.35
C THR A 380 8.74 -8.27 -37.01
N ALA A 381 7.60 -7.59 -36.86
CA ALA A 381 7.26 -6.87 -35.62
C ALA A 381 7.05 -7.84 -34.45
N PHE A 382 6.31 -8.93 -34.69
CA PHE A 382 6.13 -10.01 -33.72
C PHE A 382 7.45 -10.71 -33.35
N GLY A 383 8.33 -10.93 -34.33
CA GLY A 383 9.64 -11.55 -34.09
C GLY A 383 10.60 -10.70 -33.29
N LEU A 384 10.67 -9.42 -33.62
CA LEU A 384 11.39 -8.40 -32.85
C LEU A 384 10.83 -8.29 -31.44
N LEU A 385 9.51 -8.34 -31.28
CA LEU A 385 8.89 -8.36 -29.97
C LEU A 385 9.31 -9.59 -29.16
N CYS A 386 9.27 -10.80 -29.73
CA CYS A 386 9.76 -12.01 -29.06
C CYS A 386 11.24 -11.87 -28.62
N LEU A 387 12.10 -11.31 -29.49
CA LEU A 387 13.51 -11.06 -29.19
C LEU A 387 13.67 -10.07 -28.02
N HIS A 388 12.91 -8.97 -28.03
CA HIS A 388 12.93 -7.98 -26.97
C HIS A 388 12.37 -8.50 -25.65
N MET A 389 11.39 -9.39 -25.70
CA MET A 389 10.89 -10.08 -24.51
C MET A 389 11.96 -10.99 -23.92
N GLU A 390 12.71 -11.74 -24.73
CA GLU A 390 13.85 -12.53 -24.24
C GLU A 390 14.97 -11.66 -23.64
N GLN A 391 15.27 -10.51 -24.24
CA GLN A 391 16.24 -9.56 -23.69
C GLN A 391 15.76 -8.94 -22.37
N ALA A 392 14.47 -8.59 -22.28
CA ALA A 392 13.88 -8.10 -21.04
C ALA A 392 13.95 -9.18 -19.95
N LEU A 393 13.69 -10.45 -20.29
CA LEU A 393 13.89 -11.61 -19.43
C LEU A 393 15.37 -11.81 -19.02
N GLY A 394 16.31 -11.52 -19.91
CA GLY A 394 17.75 -11.53 -19.59
C GLY A 394 18.14 -10.49 -18.53
N THR A 395 17.57 -9.27 -18.58
CA THR A 395 17.76 -8.30 -17.49
C THR A 395 17.06 -8.70 -16.20
N LEU A 396 16.02 -9.52 -16.29
CA LEU A 396 15.38 -10.13 -15.14
C LEU A 396 16.28 -11.21 -14.50
N ALA A 397 17.14 -11.90 -15.26
CA ALA A 397 18.16 -12.78 -14.68
C ALA A 397 19.17 -12.04 -13.80
N ILE A 398 19.56 -10.83 -14.21
CA ILE A 398 20.37 -9.92 -13.38
C ILE A 398 19.58 -9.54 -12.13
N SER A 399 18.30 -9.16 -12.27
CA SER A 399 17.42 -8.90 -11.13
C SER A 399 17.30 -10.11 -10.18
N VAL A 400 17.32 -11.34 -10.72
CA VAL A 400 17.26 -12.60 -9.99
C VAL A 400 18.55 -12.85 -9.21
N ALA A 401 19.72 -12.61 -9.81
CA ALA A 401 21.00 -12.68 -9.10
C ALA A 401 21.07 -11.67 -7.94
N PHE A 402 20.53 -10.46 -8.12
CA PHE A 402 20.43 -9.48 -7.05
C PHE A 402 19.31 -9.77 -6.05
N MET A 403 18.22 -10.44 -6.45
CA MET A 403 17.24 -11.02 -5.54
C MET A 403 17.89 -12.06 -4.64
N LEU A 404 18.74 -12.94 -5.18
CA LEU A 404 19.49 -13.91 -4.38
C LEU A 404 20.44 -13.22 -3.40
N LEU A 405 21.07 -12.13 -3.82
CA LEU A 405 22.00 -11.38 -2.96
C LEU A 405 21.27 -10.57 -1.87
N THR A 406 20.15 -9.95 -2.19
CA THR A 406 19.28 -9.27 -1.21
C THR A 406 18.59 -10.26 -0.28
N LEU A 407 18.20 -11.43 -0.77
CA LEU A 407 17.69 -12.54 0.03
C LEU A 407 18.76 -13.08 0.97
N ALA A 408 19.98 -13.32 0.49
CA ALA A 408 21.10 -13.76 1.32
C ALA A 408 21.39 -12.73 2.41
N ALA A 409 21.36 -11.44 2.08
CA ALA A 409 21.51 -10.36 3.05
C ALA A 409 20.33 -10.31 4.05
N ALA A 410 19.10 -10.57 3.61
CA ALA A 410 17.93 -10.66 4.48
C ALA A 410 17.97 -11.89 5.40
N VAL A 411 18.42 -13.04 4.92
CA VAL A 411 18.63 -14.27 5.70
C VAL A 411 19.77 -14.07 6.70
N LEU A 412 20.84 -13.38 6.32
CA LEU A 412 21.91 -13.02 7.23
C LEU A 412 21.41 -12.06 8.32
N ALA A 413 20.62 -11.04 7.96
CA ALA A 413 19.98 -10.15 8.92
C ALA A 413 19.02 -10.90 9.87
N TYR A 414 18.32 -11.92 9.36
CA TYR A 414 17.47 -12.81 10.15
C TYR A 414 18.28 -13.65 11.14
N ALA A 415 19.38 -14.26 10.69
CA ALA A 415 20.27 -15.05 11.54
C ALA A 415 20.93 -14.22 12.65
N VAL A 416 21.13 -12.92 12.40
CA VAL A 416 21.70 -11.95 13.36
C VAL A 416 20.63 -11.34 14.30
N GLY A 417 19.35 -11.69 14.15
CA GLY A 417 18.29 -11.36 15.11
C GLY A 417 17.56 -10.02 14.86
N ALA A 418 17.61 -9.47 13.65
CA ALA A 418 16.83 -8.29 13.28
C ALA A 418 15.32 -8.63 13.22
N ARG A 419 14.47 -7.83 13.88
CA ARG A 419 13.01 -8.01 13.83
C ARG A 419 12.43 -7.28 12.61
N VAL A 420 11.98 -8.04 11.61
CA VAL A 420 11.11 -7.54 10.53
C VAL A 420 9.67 -7.42 11.05
N ILE A 421 8.93 -6.38 10.67
CA ILE A 421 7.54 -6.08 11.13
C ILE A 421 6.61 -7.30 11.04
N VAL A 422 6.85 -8.20 10.09
CA VAL A 422 5.91 -9.29 9.78
C VAL A 422 6.15 -10.55 10.62
N ASN A 423 5.05 -11.24 10.95
CA ASN A 423 5.04 -12.54 11.63
C ASN A 423 5.99 -13.55 10.95
N VAL A 424 6.62 -14.44 11.71
CA VAL A 424 7.56 -15.47 11.22
C VAL A 424 7.04 -16.26 10.02
N TRP A 425 5.72 -16.50 9.96
CA TRP A 425 5.09 -17.21 8.85
C TRP A 425 5.01 -16.37 7.58
N VAL A 426 4.71 -15.09 7.71
CA VAL A 426 4.73 -14.17 6.55
C VAL A 426 6.17 -13.92 6.11
N ARG A 427 7.14 -13.87 7.04
CA ARG A 427 8.58 -13.86 6.69
C ARG A 427 8.96 -15.09 5.88
N ALA A 428 8.51 -16.28 6.31
CA ALA A 428 8.77 -17.51 5.58
C ALA A 428 8.14 -17.47 4.18
N ILE A 429 6.90 -17.01 4.03
CA ILE A 429 6.25 -16.86 2.71
C ILE A 429 7.00 -15.86 1.83
N LEU A 430 7.38 -14.71 2.37
CA LEU A 430 8.12 -13.66 1.66
C LEU A 430 9.55 -14.07 1.28
N VAL A 431 10.14 -15.06 1.94
CA VAL A 431 11.46 -15.62 1.60
C VAL A 431 11.30 -16.81 0.65
N VAL A 432 10.38 -17.73 0.93
CA VAL A 432 10.15 -18.96 0.16
C VAL A 432 9.59 -18.66 -1.22
N PHE A 433 8.69 -17.69 -1.36
CA PHE A 433 8.06 -17.39 -2.65
C PHE A 433 9.04 -16.84 -3.70
N PRO A 434 9.88 -15.83 -3.40
CA PRO A 434 10.94 -15.40 -4.32
C PRO A 434 11.97 -16.50 -4.58
N VAL A 435 12.37 -17.27 -3.57
CA VAL A 435 13.27 -18.43 -3.76
C VAL A 435 12.67 -19.42 -4.75
N ALA A 436 11.39 -19.75 -4.57
CA ALA A 436 10.68 -20.64 -5.46
C ALA A 436 10.60 -20.07 -6.87
N LEU A 437 10.30 -18.78 -7.03
CA LEU A 437 10.25 -18.12 -8.33
C LEU A 437 11.62 -18.10 -9.01
N VAL A 438 12.67 -17.75 -8.29
CA VAL A 438 14.05 -17.78 -8.80
C VAL A 438 14.44 -19.19 -9.22
N LEU A 439 14.08 -20.20 -8.43
CA LEU A 439 14.24 -21.60 -8.81
C LEU A 439 13.41 -21.92 -10.05
N ILE A 440 12.14 -21.52 -10.15
CA ILE A 440 11.34 -21.73 -11.38
C ILE A 440 12.06 -21.17 -12.61
N LEU A 441 12.61 -19.95 -12.52
CA LEU A 441 13.28 -19.29 -13.63
C LEU A 441 14.63 -19.93 -14.00
N ILE A 442 15.42 -20.36 -13.02
CA ILE A 442 16.70 -21.05 -13.24
C ILE A 442 16.47 -22.48 -13.76
N LEU A 443 15.56 -23.22 -13.12
CA LEU A 443 15.25 -24.61 -13.45
C LEU A 443 14.41 -24.73 -14.75
N GLY A 444 13.73 -23.64 -15.17
CA GLY A 444 12.97 -23.55 -16.41
C GLY A 444 13.83 -23.39 -17.67
N GLY A 445 15.10 -22.99 -17.54
CA GLY A 445 16.03 -22.75 -18.66
C GLY A 445 15.94 -21.35 -19.25
N ASP A 446 14.91 -20.58 -18.88
CA ASP A 446 14.63 -19.24 -19.42
C ASP A 446 15.75 -18.23 -19.14
N ILE A 447 16.51 -18.41 -18.05
CA ILE A 447 17.64 -17.53 -17.68
C ILE A 447 18.98 -17.97 -18.29
N THR A 448 19.20 -19.26 -18.48
CA THR A 448 20.51 -19.80 -18.87
C THR A 448 20.69 -19.88 -20.38
N GLY A 449 19.65 -19.64 -21.17
CA GLY A 449 19.69 -19.73 -22.63
C GLY A 449 19.94 -21.15 -23.16
N ASN A 450 19.92 -22.15 -22.27
CA ASN A 450 20.07 -23.54 -22.63
C ASN A 450 18.73 -24.08 -23.15
N SER A 451 18.77 -24.89 -24.21
CA SER A 451 17.59 -25.64 -24.63
C SER A 451 17.05 -26.48 -23.46
N LEU A 452 15.73 -26.68 -23.42
CA LEU A 452 15.03 -27.47 -22.40
C LEU A 452 15.69 -28.83 -22.14
N ASP A 453 16.33 -29.42 -23.16
CA ASP A 453 16.99 -30.72 -23.12
C ASP A 453 18.42 -30.68 -22.53
N ALA A 454 19.05 -29.50 -22.45
CA ALA A 454 20.40 -29.30 -21.92
C ALA A 454 20.41 -28.72 -20.50
N ASN A 455 19.25 -28.50 -19.88
CA ASN A 455 19.17 -27.97 -18.52
C ASN A 455 19.34 -29.11 -17.49
N PRO A 456 20.47 -29.20 -16.76
CA PRO A 456 20.71 -30.25 -15.75
C PRO A 456 19.72 -30.20 -14.58
N PHE A 457 18.90 -29.14 -14.52
CA PHE A 457 17.95 -28.88 -13.46
C PHE A 457 16.47 -29.12 -13.81
N ALA A 458 16.18 -29.56 -15.04
CA ALA A 458 14.84 -29.93 -15.51
C ALA A 458 14.00 -30.82 -14.54
N PRO A 459 14.55 -31.84 -13.84
CA PRO A 459 13.75 -32.66 -12.92
C PRO A 459 13.18 -31.90 -11.71
N PHE A 460 13.67 -30.71 -11.38
CA PHE A 460 13.16 -29.90 -10.27
C PHE A 460 12.07 -28.91 -10.68
N ARG A 461 11.72 -28.80 -11.97
CA ARG A 461 10.65 -27.92 -12.48
C ARG A 461 9.28 -28.25 -11.89
N THR A 462 8.98 -29.54 -11.74
CA THR A 462 7.72 -29.99 -11.12
C THR A 462 7.65 -29.61 -9.64
N LEU A 463 8.78 -29.69 -8.92
CA LEU A 463 8.88 -29.27 -7.52
C LEU A 463 8.62 -27.76 -7.38
N SER A 464 9.17 -26.96 -8.28
CA SER A 464 9.07 -25.50 -8.21
C SER A 464 7.66 -24.97 -8.55
N ILE A 465 6.99 -25.56 -9.56
CA ILE A 465 5.55 -25.32 -9.82
C ILE A 465 4.71 -25.76 -8.61
N THR A 466 5.03 -26.89 -7.99
CA THR A 466 4.34 -27.39 -6.79
C THR A 466 4.52 -26.42 -5.61
N ILE A 467 5.71 -25.83 -5.43
CA ILE A 467 5.93 -24.80 -4.40
C ILE A 467 5.13 -23.54 -4.71
N ALA A 468 5.09 -23.05 -5.95
CA ALA A 468 4.29 -21.89 -6.32
C ALA A 468 2.78 -22.14 -6.13
N LEU A 469 2.28 -23.31 -6.53
CA LEU A 469 0.90 -23.72 -6.26
C LEU A 469 0.64 -23.84 -4.77
N GLY A 470 1.57 -24.42 -4.01
CA GLY A 470 1.49 -24.55 -2.56
C GLY A 470 1.42 -23.18 -1.87
N VAL A 471 2.24 -22.21 -2.29
CA VAL A 471 2.18 -20.83 -1.80
C VAL A 471 0.87 -20.15 -2.20
N ALA A 472 0.41 -20.31 -3.44
CA ALA A 472 -0.89 -19.76 -3.87
C ALA A 472 -2.06 -20.35 -3.06
N LEU A 473 -2.04 -21.66 -2.80
CA LEU A 473 -3.02 -22.35 -1.97
C LEU A 473 -2.94 -21.91 -0.50
N LEU A 474 -1.74 -21.60 -0.01
CA LEU A 474 -1.52 -21.07 1.34
C LEU A 474 -2.03 -19.62 1.44
N ILE A 475 -1.76 -18.76 0.45
CA ILE A 475 -2.35 -17.41 0.39
C ILE A 475 -3.89 -17.49 0.35
N TYR A 476 -4.43 -18.43 -0.42
CA TYR A 476 -5.88 -18.67 -0.48
C TYR A 476 -6.46 -19.14 0.87
N ASN A 477 -5.81 -20.11 1.54
CA ASN A 477 -6.26 -20.64 2.83
C ASN A 477 -6.04 -19.67 4.01
N PHE A 478 -5.12 -18.71 3.90
CA PHE A 478 -4.85 -17.69 4.91
C PHE A 478 -5.37 -16.29 4.51
N ASN A 479 -6.37 -16.23 3.63
CA ASN A 479 -6.88 -14.98 3.06
C ASN A 479 -7.25 -13.94 4.14
N GLU A 480 -7.91 -14.32 5.23
CA GLU A 480 -8.26 -13.37 6.30
C GLU A 480 -7.04 -12.74 6.99
N THR A 481 -5.98 -13.53 7.21
CA THR A 481 -4.75 -13.02 7.85
C THR A 481 -3.96 -12.13 6.90
N VAL A 482 -3.87 -12.53 5.63
CA VAL A 482 -3.20 -11.77 4.58
C VAL A 482 -3.96 -10.47 4.29
N ALA A 483 -5.29 -10.52 4.19
CA ALA A 483 -6.13 -9.35 3.99
C ALA A 483 -6.04 -8.37 5.16
N ALA A 484 -6.03 -8.86 6.41
CA ALA A 484 -5.82 -8.00 7.58
C ALA A 484 -4.44 -7.35 7.57
N ALA A 485 -3.37 -8.12 7.31
CA ALA A 485 -2.01 -7.58 7.24
C ALA A 485 -1.82 -6.57 6.08
N LEU A 486 -2.42 -6.84 4.91
CA LEU A 486 -2.41 -5.92 3.77
C LEU A 486 -3.22 -4.66 4.06
N GLY A 487 -4.36 -4.78 4.76
CA GLY A 487 -5.12 -3.63 5.25
C GLY A 487 -4.27 -2.76 6.17
N VAL A 488 -3.58 -3.37 7.13
CA VAL A 488 -2.69 -2.65 8.07
C VAL A 488 -1.59 -1.90 7.31
N ALA A 489 -0.91 -2.58 6.39
CA ALA A 489 0.12 -1.95 5.56
C ALA A 489 -0.45 -0.81 4.71
N ARG A 490 -1.64 -0.97 4.12
CA ARG A 490 -2.29 0.05 3.30
C ARG A 490 -2.54 1.33 4.08
N ASP A 491 -3.11 1.26 5.28
CA ASP A 491 -3.46 2.46 6.02
C ASP A 491 -2.23 3.13 6.63
N VAL A 492 -1.24 2.36 7.10
CA VAL A 492 0.06 2.93 7.48
C VAL A 492 0.66 3.69 6.30
N ILE A 493 0.66 3.12 5.10
CA ILE A 493 1.12 3.80 3.89
C ILE A 493 0.32 5.08 3.65
N VAL A 494 -1.01 5.03 3.66
CA VAL A 494 -1.89 6.19 3.44
C VAL A 494 -1.59 7.30 4.46
N TYR A 495 -1.39 6.93 5.72
CA TYR A 495 -1.08 7.83 6.83
C TYR A 495 0.35 8.40 6.78
N LEU A 496 1.26 7.76 6.03
CA LEU A 496 2.63 8.19 5.80
C LEU A 496 2.85 8.85 4.42
N VAL A 497 1.82 8.99 3.58
CA VAL A 497 1.94 9.67 2.27
C VAL A 497 2.40 11.12 2.47
N ARG A 498 3.40 11.53 1.70
CA ARG A 498 4.01 12.87 1.75
C ARG A 498 3.72 13.69 0.51
N ALA A 499 3.57 15.00 0.69
CA ALA A 499 3.43 15.94 -0.42
C ALA A 499 4.78 16.21 -1.11
N GLU A 500 5.84 16.47 -0.33
CA GLU A 500 7.14 16.93 -0.81
C GLU A 500 8.33 16.14 -0.23
N CYS A 501 9.50 16.30 -0.84
CA CYS A 501 10.76 15.78 -0.32
C CYS A 501 11.37 16.77 0.67
N LYS A 502 11.31 16.45 1.97
CA LYS A 502 11.84 17.30 3.06
C LYS A 502 12.83 16.55 3.95
N TRP A 503 13.70 15.74 3.35
CA TRP A 503 14.57 14.80 4.07
C TRP A 503 15.69 15.46 4.90
N THR A 504 16.02 16.72 4.57
CA THR A 504 16.95 17.57 5.34
C THR A 504 16.25 18.46 6.37
N ALA A 505 14.91 18.51 6.36
CA ALA A 505 14.15 19.39 7.24
C ALA A 505 14.09 18.84 8.68
N ALA A 506 13.91 19.76 9.64
CA ALA A 506 13.72 19.39 11.03
C ALA A 506 12.37 18.70 11.27
N PRO A 507 12.21 17.86 12.31
CA PRO A 507 10.97 17.11 12.58
C PRO A 507 9.69 17.96 12.52
N GLY A 508 9.64 19.10 13.21
CA GLY A 508 8.47 19.98 13.21
C GLY A 508 8.10 20.56 11.85
N GLN A 509 9.06 20.72 10.93
CA GLN A 509 8.81 21.16 9.56
C GLN A 509 8.28 20.03 8.65
N ARG A 510 8.47 18.78 9.06
CA ARG A 510 7.98 17.59 8.34
C ARG A 510 6.53 17.28 8.69
N GLU A 511 6.02 17.71 9.85
CA GLU A 511 4.67 17.38 10.31
C GLU A 511 3.57 17.86 9.35
N GLY A 512 3.72 19.07 8.80
CA GLY A 512 2.79 19.59 7.78
C GLY A 512 2.91 18.92 6.40
N ASN A 513 3.80 17.94 6.22
CA ASN A 513 4.05 17.30 4.93
C ASN A 513 3.20 16.04 4.69
N TYR A 514 2.29 15.69 5.59
CA TYR A 514 1.43 14.50 5.49
C TYR A 514 -0.03 14.88 5.19
N PRO A 515 -0.39 15.18 3.93
CA PRO A 515 -1.72 15.71 3.60
C PRO A 515 -2.86 14.77 3.98
N ARG A 516 -2.67 13.45 3.83
CA ARG A 516 -3.70 12.45 4.17
C ARG A 516 -3.88 12.28 5.67
N ARG A 517 -2.78 12.29 6.43
CA ARG A 517 -2.83 12.31 7.90
C ARG A 517 -3.58 13.55 8.40
N ALA A 518 -3.20 14.73 7.90
CA ALA A 518 -3.83 15.99 8.29
C ALA A 518 -5.34 15.98 8.03
N LEU A 519 -5.77 15.42 6.89
CA LEU A 519 -7.19 15.27 6.56
C LEU A 519 -7.91 14.31 7.52
N ILE A 520 -7.35 13.13 7.79
CA ILE A 520 -7.93 12.14 8.73
C ILE A 520 -8.09 12.75 10.13
N GLU A 521 -7.05 13.42 10.63
CA GLU A 521 -7.07 14.08 11.95
C GLU A 521 -8.03 15.29 11.94
N ALA A 522 -8.15 16.04 10.85
CA ALA A 522 -9.11 17.14 10.74
C ALA A 522 -10.57 16.67 10.79
N ARG A 523 -10.89 15.48 10.25
CA ARG A 523 -12.23 14.89 10.40
C ARG A 523 -12.55 14.57 11.85
N PHE A 524 -11.59 14.04 12.62
CA PHE A 524 -11.76 13.85 14.06
C PHE A 524 -12.09 15.19 14.74
N ASP A 525 -11.30 16.22 14.50
CA ASP A 525 -11.49 17.54 15.11
C ASP A 525 -12.88 18.11 14.79
N ARG A 526 -13.34 17.99 13.54
CA ARG A 526 -14.65 18.49 13.11
C ARG A 526 -15.80 17.77 13.80
N VAL A 527 -15.77 16.44 13.83
CA VAL A 527 -16.79 15.66 14.53
C VAL A 527 -16.77 16.00 16.02
N PHE A 528 -15.58 16.11 16.63
CA PHE A 528 -15.41 16.46 18.03
C PHE A 528 -16.04 17.84 18.34
N TRP A 529 -15.63 18.90 17.63
CA TRP A 529 -16.10 20.26 17.87
C TRP A 529 -17.58 20.44 17.51
N PHE A 530 -18.05 19.82 16.43
CA PHE A 530 -19.46 19.84 16.07
C PHE A 530 -20.32 19.25 17.20
N MET A 531 -19.94 18.06 17.70
CA MET A 531 -20.70 17.40 18.77
C MET A 531 -20.56 18.11 20.11
N LEU A 532 -19.37 18.64 20.44
CA LEU A 532 -19.17 19.42 21.65
C LEU A 532 -20.10 20.64 21.70
N ASN A 533 -20.16 21.40 20.61
CA ASN A 533 -20.98 22.60 20.50
C ASN A 533 -22.49 22.29 20.41
N ALA A 534 -22.86 21.19 19.75
CA ALA A 534 -24.27 20.82 19.60
C ALA A 534 -24.88 20.22 20.88
N LEU A 535 -24.06 19.56 21.72
CA LEU A 535 -24.56 18.74 22.81
C LEU A 535 -24.22 19.24 24.21
N GLU A 536 -23.17 20.07 24.36
CA GLU A 536 -22.61 20.51 25.64
C GLU A 536 -22.46 19.35 26.66
N PRO A 537 -21.70 18.29 26.31
CA PRO A 537 -21.69 17.05 27.07
C PRO A 537 -21.07 17.18 28.47
N ASP A 538 -21.67 16.49 29.45
CA ASP A 538 -21.14 16.34 30.81
C ASP A 538 -19.97 15.36 30.86
N ARG A 539 -19.97 14.36 29.97
CA ARG A 539 -18.94 13.34 29.84
C ARG A 539 -18.63 13.07 28.38
N ILE A 540 -17.35 12.86 28.07
CA ILE A 540 -16.88 12.50 26.73
C ILE A 540 -16.09 11.20 26.81
N THR A 541 -16.49 10.19 26.03
CA THR A 541 -15.71 8.96 25.85
C THR A 541 -15.27 8.86 24.40
N VAL A 542 -13.97 8.70 24.18
CA VAL A 542 -13.42 8.38 22.86
C VAL A 542 -13.08 6.90 22.85
N ILE A 543 -13.83 6.10 22.10
CA ILE A 543 -13.59 4.67 21.95
C ILE A 543 -13.00 4.41 20.56
N SER A 544 -11.85 3.74 20.51
CA SER A 544 -11.06 3.62 19.29
C SER A 544 -10.45 2.24 19.12
N HIS A 545 -10.32 1.80 17.87
CA HIS A 545 -9.72 0.50 17.53
C HIS A 545 -8.62 0.63 16.46
N SER A 546 -7.57 -0.19 16.56
CA SER A 546 -6.49 -0.29 15.57
C SER A 546 -5.90 1.08 15.23
N GLN A 547 -5.79 1.45 13.94
CA GLN A 547 -5.32 2.76 13.49
C GLN A 547 -6.11 3.95 14.08
N GLY A 548 -7.39 3.75 14.38
CA GLY A 548 -8.23 4.75 15.04
C GLY A 548 -7.69 5.18 16.41
N THR A 549 -6.93 4.32 17.10
CA THR A 549 -6.29 4.69 18.38
C THR A 549 -5.19 5.73 18.20
N VAL A 550 -4.45 5.66 17.09
CA VAL A 550 -3.39 6.62 16.73
C VAL A 550 -4.00 7.96 16.36
N VAL A 551 -5.05 7.94 15.54
CA VAL A 551 -5.81 9.13 15.14
C VAL A 551 -6.39 9.82 16.38
N ALA A 552 -7.08 9.07 17.25
CA ALA A 552 -7.68 9.61 18.47
C ALA A 552 -6.64 10.21 19.41
N ALA A 553 -5.56 9.48 19.73
CA ALA A 553 -4.53 9.95 20.65
C ALA A 553 -3.83 11.22 20.14
N ARG A 554 -3.48 11.27 18.86
CA ARG A 554 -2.82 12.44 18.25
C ARG A 554 -3.74 13.65 18.15
N SER A 555 -4.99 13.44 17.73
CA SER A 555 -5.96 14.53 17.62
C SER A 555 -6.25 15.12 19.00
N LEU A 556 -6.43 14.28 20.03
CA LEU A 556 -6.56 14.75 21.41
C LEU A 556 -5.31 15.48 21.91
N GLN A 557 -4.10 14.99 21.61
CA GLN A 557 -2.85 15.68 21.95
C GLN A 557 -2.81 17.10 21.36
N ARG A 558 -3.22 17.23 20.09
CA ARG A 558 -3.26 18.52 19.38
C ARG A 558 -4.34 19.45 19.92
N LEU A 559 -5.52 18.92 20.20
CA LEU A 559 -6.68 19.70 20.65
C LEU A 559 -6.54 20.15 22.11
N MET A 560 -5.80 19.42 22.97
CA MET A 560 -5.84 19.67 24.41
C MET A 560 -5.50 21.12 24.84
N PRO A 561 -4.51 21.81 24.25
CA PRO A 561 -4.25 23.21 24.56
C PRO A 561 -5.47 24.11 24.27
N GLU A 562 -6.17 23.88 23.16
CA GLU A 562 -7.38 24.62 22.77
C GLU A 562 -8.55 24.28 23.69
N LEU A 563 -8.73 23.00 24.04
CA LEU A 563 -9.77 22.55 24.96
C LEU A 563 -9.60 23.17 26.36
N ARG A 564 -8.36 23.25 26.87
CA ARG A 564 -8.05 23.92 28.14
C ARG A 564 -8.35 25.41 28.11
N ALA A 565 -8.12 26.06 26.97
CA ALA A 565 -8.44 27.48 26.79
C ALA A 565 -9.95 27.71 26.69
N PHE A 566 -10.69 26.78 26.07
CA PHE A 566 -12.14 26.82 25.94
C PHE A 566 -12.87 26.55 27.27
N ASP A 567 -12.53 25.45 27.94
CA ASP A 567 -13.04 25.10 29.28
C ASP A 567 -11.94 24.31 30.03
N PRO A 568 -11.35 24.88 31.11
CA PRO A 568 -10.30 24.23 31.90
C PRO A 568 -10.71 22.87 32.50
N THR A 569 -12.01 22.62 32.66
CA THR A 569 -12.54 21.36 33.21
C THR A 569 -12.82 20.31 32.15
N LEU A 570 -12.83 20.66 30.86
CA LEU A 570 -13.14 19.74 29.77
C LEU A 570 -12.15 18.56 29.65
N PRO A 571 -10.82 18.74 29.81
CA PRO A 571 -9.87 17.64 29.73
C PRO A 571 -10.14 16.50 30.72
N SER A 572 -10.64 16.80 31.93
CA SER A 572 -10.94 15.78 32.95
C SER A 572 -12.25 15.04 32.68
N ARG A 573 -13.10 15.56 31.78
CA ARG A 573 -14.33 14.89 31.32
C ARG A 573 -14.06 13.88 30.19
N ILE A 574 -12.86 13.88 29.63
CA ILE A 574 -12.48 13.01 28.50
C ILE A 574 -11.93 11.68 29.03
N HIS A 575 -12.50 10.59 28.50
CA HIS A 575 -12.07 9.23 28.74
C HIS A 575 -11.68 8.56 27.42
N LEU A 576 -10.41 8.28 27.24
CA LEU A 576 -9.89 7.59 26.06
C LEU A 576 -9.84 6.07 26.31
N ILE A 577 -10.47 5.30 25.43
CA ILE A 577 -10.47 3.84 25.42
C ILE A 577 -9.88 3.40 24.08
N THR A 578 -8.72 2.75 24.13
CA THR A 578 -8.05 2.19 22.95
C THR A 578 -8.15 0.68 22.95
N MET A 579 -8.40 0.09 21.79
CA MET A 579 -8.47 -1.35 21.59
C MET A 579 -7.59 -1.76 20.43
N GLY A 580 -6.86 -2.86 20.58
CA GLY A 580 -6.04 -3.36 19.49
C GLY A 580 -4.96 -2.35 19.03
N SER A 581 -4.42 -1.53 19.95
CA SER A 581 -3.63 -0.34 19.58
C SER A 581 -2.24 -0.64 18.99
N PRO A 582 -1.89 -0.12 17.78
CA PRO A 582 -0.56 -0.26 17.19
C PRO A 582 0.47 0.76 17.70
N ILE A 583 0.09 1.64 18.64
CA ILE A 583 0.92 2.78 19.09
C ILE A 583 2.33 2.34 19.50
N SER A 584 2.46 1.39 20.43
CA SER A 584 3.77 0.99 20.96
C SER A 584 4.60 0.18 19.95
N HIS A 585 4.02 -0.89 19.40
CA HIS A 585 4.80 -1.90 18.68
C HIS A 585 5.03 -1.59 17.19
N ILE A 586 4.26 -0.67 16.58
CA ILE A 586 4.48 -0.17 15.21
C ILE A 586 4.95 1.26 15.24
N TYR A 587 4.14 2.17 15.82
CA TYR A 587 4.34 3.60 15.62
C TYR A 587 5.54 4.13 16.40
N GLU A 588 5.59 3.89 17.72
CA GLU A 588 6.70 4.28 18.57
C GLU A 588 7.98 3.51 18.27
N GLU A 589 7.88 2.20 17.99
CA GLU A 589 9.04 1.38 17.66
C GLU A 589 9.71 1.84 16.36
N TYR A 590 8.95 2.04 15.28
CA TYR A 590 9.52 2.30 13.94
C TYR A 590 9.54 3.77 13.53
N PHE A 591 8.77 4.65 14.20
CA PHE A 591 8.71 6.08 13.90
C PHE A 591 8.84 6.95 15.18
N PRO A 592 9.86 6.75 16.03
CA PRO A 592 9.89 7.30 17.38
C PRO A 592 9.91 8.84 17.46
N GLU A 593 10.40 9.56 16.44
CA GLU A 593 10.40 11.04 16.44
C GLU A 593 8.99 11.63 16.23
N ASN A 594 8.16 10.95 15.43
CA ASN A 594 6.82 11.42 15.06
C ASN A 594 5.74 10.99 16.07
N TYR A 595 5.98 9.97 16.90
CA TYR A 595 4.97 9.39 17.79
C TYR A 595 5.39 9.29 19.27
N PRO A 596 5.91 10.34 19.93
CA PRO A 596 5.94 10.35 21.39
C PRO A 596 4.53 10.65 21.89
N LEU A 597 3.72 9.60 22.08
CA LEU A 597 2.34 9.71 22.57
C LEU A 597 2.29 9.34 24.05
N THR A 598 2.41 10.32 24.94
CA THR A 598 2.28 10.06 26.39
C THR A 598 1.02 10.70 26.97
N VAL A 599 0.47 10.08 28.02
CA VAL A 599 -0.61 10.64 28.84
C VAL A 599 -0.24 12.05 29.31
N ALA A 600 1.00 12.26 29.75
CA ALA A 600 1.49 13.56 30.20
C ALA A 600 1.49 14.62 29.08
N GLN A 601 1.73 14.22 27.83
CA GLN A 601 1.66 15.12 26.68
C GLN A 601 0.23 15.38 26.20
N ILE A 602 -0.70 14.45 26.44
CA ILE A 602 -2.11 14.62 26.12
C ILE A 602 -2.79 15.42 27.25
N SER A 603 -2.98 14.81 28.43
CA SER A 603 -3.39 15.49 29.66
C SER A 603 -3.25 14.53 30.83
N SER A 604 -2.61 14.97 31.93
CA SER A 604 -2.58 14.21 33.19
C SER A 604 -3.96 13.99 33.80
N ASP A 605 -4.92 14.84 33.44
CA ASP A 605 -6.27 14.84 34.01
C ASP A 605 -7.23 13.93 33.23
N MET A 606 -6.81 13.46 32.05
CA MET A 606 -7.58 12.55 31.21
C MET A 606 -7.40 11.11 31.69
N THR A 607 -8.48 10.33 31.66
CA THR A 607 -8.39 8.89 31.90
C THR A 607 -8.15 8.14 30.60
N TRP A 608 -7.10 7.33 30.51
CA TRP A 608 -6.81 6.46 29.36
C TRP A 608 -6.78 5.00 29.79
N HIS A 609 -7.57 4.15 29.13
CA HIS A 609 -7.51 2.68 29.19
C HIS A 609 -7.14 2.07 27.84
N ASN A 610 -6.30 1.04 27.86
CA ASN A 610 -5.98 0.22 26.70
C ASN A 610 -6.48 -1.21 26.92
N LEU A 611 -7.14 -1.79 25.93
CA LEU A 611 -7.59 -3.18 25.94
C LEU A 611 -6.86 -3.94 24.83
N TYR A 612 -6.10 -4.97 25.20
CA TYR A 612 -5.29 -5.75 24.27
C TYR A 612 -5.54 -7.25 24.41
N ARG A 613 -5.23 -8.01 23.35
CA ARG A 613 -5.35 -9.48 23.32
C ARG A 613 -3.99 -10.13 23.13
N THR A 614 -3.82 -11.33 23.66
CA THR A 614 -2.51 -12.03 23.65
C THR A 614 -2.11 -12.57 22.27
N LYS A 615 -3.07 -12.74 21.36
CA LYS A 615 -2.85 -13.20 19.98
C LYS A 615 -3.10 -12.10 18.94
N ASP A 616 -3.30 -10.87 19.39
CA ASP A 616 -3.35 -9.72 18.50
C ASP A 616 -1.92 -9.30 18.15
N TYR A 617 -1.56 -9.49 16.88
CA TYR A 617 -0.23 -9.18 16.38
C TYR A 617 -0.04 -7.68 16.12
N VAL A 618 -1.12 -6.90 16.14
CA VAL A 618 -1.12 -5.44 15.95
C VAL A 618 -1.31 -4.73 17.31
N GLY A 619 -2.28 -5.17 18.08
CA GLY A 619 -2.71 -4.53 19.31
C GLY A 619 -2.09 -5.13 20.56
N GLN A 620 -1.04 -4.50 21.08
CA GLN A 620 -0.36 -4.95 22.29
C GLN A 620 -0.48 -3.93 23.43
N THR A 621 0.22 -4.21 24.54
CA THR A 621 0.40 -3.26 25.64
C THR A 621 1.03 -1.97 25.16
N ILE A 622 0.63 -0.83 25.73
CA ILE A 622 1.15 0.50 25.35
C ILE A 622 1.92 1.18 26.50
N GLY A 623 2.69 0.40 27.26
CA GLY A 623 3.33 0.84 28.51
C GLY A 623 4.29 2.05 28.41
N THR A 624 4.78 2.37 27.21
CA THR A 624 5.60 3.56 26.89
C THR A 624 4.84 4.88 26.95
N THR A 625 3.50 4.83 26.84
CA THR A 625 2.63 6.01 26.86
C THR A 625 2.41 6.59 28.27
N GLY A 626 2.89 5.92 29.33
CA GLY A 626 2.71 6.35 30.71
C GLY A 626 1.33 6.04 31.30
N ILE A 627 0.54 5.19 30.62
CA ILE A 627 -0.72 4.66 31.17
C ILE A 627 -0.41 3.80 32.41
N PRO A 628 -1.16 3.96 33.51
CA PRO A 628 -1.00 3.12 34.69
C PRO A 628 -1.15 1.63 34.32
N PRO A 629 -0.36 0.70 34.89
CA PRO A 629 -0.49 -0.73 34.61
C PRO A 629 -1.90 -1.30 34.86
N GLY A 630 -2.66 -0.69 35.79
CA GLY A 630 -4.05 -1.06 36.05
C GLY A 630 -5.04 -0.72 34.92
N ASN A 631 -4.63 0.15 34.00
CA ASN A 631 -5.44 0.62 32.87
C ASN A 631 -5.01 -0.01 31.54
N ASP A 632 -3.94 -0.80 31.49
CA ASP A 632 -3.53 -1.62 30.34
C ASP A 632 -4.04 -3.05 30.53
N LEU A 633 -5.24 -3.31 30.02
CA LEU A 633 -6.08 -4.46 30.37
C LEU A 633 -5.99 -5.57 29.32
N CYS A 634 -5.57 -6.75 29.75
CA CYS A 634 -5.58 -7.95 28.92
C CYS A 634 -6.98 -8.57 28.84
N VAL A 635 -7.54 -8.66 27.64
CA VAL A 635 -8.81 -9.34 27.34
C VAL A 635 -8.64 -10.87 27.30
N GLY A 636 -7.42 -11.35 27.05
CA GLY A 636 -7.09 -12.76 26.86
C GLY A 636 -6.88 -13.14 25.39
N HIS A 637 -7.20 -14.38 25.03
CA HIS A 637 -6.97 -14.91 23.68
C HIS A 637 -7.92 -14.29 22.64
N GLY A 638 -7.39 -13.81 21.52
CA GLY A 638 -8.20 -13.38 20.37
C GLY A 638 -7.33 -12.67 19.33
N GLY A 639 -7.80 -12.60 18.09
CA GLY A 639 -7.13 -11.89 17.01
C GLY A 639 -7.37 -10.38 17.05
N HIS A 640 -6.99 -9.69 15.97
CA HIS A 640 -7.10 -8.23 15.86
C HIS A 640 -8.52 -7.71 15.58
N SER A 641 -9.38 -8.50 14.95
CA SER A 641 -10.74 -8.12 14.57
C SER A 641 -11.77 -8.34 15.69
N HIS A 642 -12.97 -7.75 15.57
CA HIS A 642 -14.11 -8.02 16.45
C HIS A 642 -13.89 -7.66 17.92
N TYR A 643 -13.26 -6.53 18.22
CA TYR A 643 -13.18 -6.04 19.61
C TYR A 643 -14.57 -5.60 20.11
N PHE A 644 -15.33 -4.90 19.29
CA PHE A 644 -16.64 -4.32 19.65
C PHE A 644 -17.75 -5.35 19.84
N THR A 645 -17.58 -6.59 19.38
CA THR A 645 -18.56 -7.67 19.54
C THR A 645 -18.10 -8.78 20.48
N ASP A 646 -16.90 -8.67 21.07
CA ASP A 646 -16.37 -9.65 22.01
C ASP A 646 -16.90 -9.39 23.42
N GLN A 647 -17.62 -10.37 23.94
CA GLN A 647 -18.19 -10.33 25.28
C GLN A 647 -17.17 -9.98 26.37
N ARG A 648 -15.93 -10.49 26.27
CA ARG A 648 -14.89 -10.28 27.29
C ARG A 648 -14.37 -8.84 27.28
N VAL A 649 -14.35 -8.20 26.13
CA VAL A 649 -14.04 -6.76 26.02
C VAL A 649 -15.08 -5.98 26.80
N TRP A 650 -16.36 -6.26 26.57
CA TRP A 650 -17.45 -5.61 27.28
C TRP A 650 -17.48 -5.88 28.78
N THR A 651 -17.16 -7.10 29.22
CA THR A 651 -16.93 -7.39 30.66
C THR A 651 -15.94 -6.42 31.27
N LEU A 652 -14.78 -6.22 30.64
CA LEU A 652 -13.76 -5.28 31.13
C LEU A 652 -14.24 -3.83 31.05
N LEU A 653 -14.95 -3.44 29.99
CA LEU A 653 -15.52 -2.10 29.85
C LEU A 653 -16.45 -1.76 31.03
N TRP A 654 -17.30 -2.69 31.45
CA TRP A 654 -18.22 -2.45 32.57
C TRP A 654 -17.55 -2.56 33.95
N GLU A 655 -16.74 -3.59 34.18
CA GLU A 655 -16.21 -3.91 35.52
C GLU A 655 -14.95 -3.11 35.87
N ARG A 656 -14.07 -2.89 34.89
CA ARG A 656 -12.72 -2.35 35.13
C ARG A 656 -12.56 -0.94 34.62
N VAL A 657 -13.05 -0.66 33.41
CA VAL A 657 -12.97 0.67 32.79
C VAL A 657 -14.02 1.62 33.37
N GLY A 658 -15.17 1.10 33.84
CA GLY A 658 -16.26 1.93 34.33
C GLY A 658 -17.03 2.65 33.22
N PHE A 659 -17.12 2.04 32.04
CA PHE A 659 -18.00 2.49 30.97
C PHE A 659 -19.45 2.39 31.43
N ARG A 660 -20.20 3.48 31.28
CA ARG A 660 -21.63 3.59 31.60
C ARG A 660 -22.31 4.33 30.46
N LEU A 661 -23.51 3.91 30.09
CA LEU A 661 -24.34 4.65 29.13
C LEU A 661 -25.04 5.81 29.82
N PHE A 662 -25.51 5.57 31.04
CA PHE A 662 -26.32 6.50 31.80
C PHE A 662 -25.76 6.63 33.21
N SER A 663 -25.72 7.85 33.73
CA SER A 663 -25.15 8.12 35.06
C SER A 663 -26.08 7.72 36.20
N LYS A 664 -27.39 7.55 35.91
CA LYS A 664 -28.40 7.12 36.89
C LYS A 664 -29.21 5.96 36.30
N PRO A 665 -29.74 5.06 37.16
CA PRO A 665 -30.71 4.06 36.73
C PRO A 665 -31.92 4.72 36.06
N PRO A 666 -32.32 4.28 34.85
CA PRO A 666 -33.58 4.68 34.24
C PRO A 666 -34.75 4.44 35.18
N GLY A 667 -35.63 5.43 35.33
CA GLY A 667 -36.77 5.34 36.23
C GLY A 667 -37.67 4.16 35.89
N MET A 668 -37.83 3.23 36.82
CA MET A 668 -38.78 2.12 36.70
C MET A 668 -40.22 2.69 36.65
N LYS A 669 -40.84 2.75 35.47
CA LYS A 669 -42.29 2.59 35.41
C LYS A 669 -42.58 1.10 35.49
N ARG A 670 -43.21 0.67 36.59
CA ARG A 670 -43.86 -0.65 36.65
C ARG A 670 -44.86 -0.72 35.49
N VAL A 671 -44.45 -1.34 34.39
CA VAL A 671 -45.40 -1.86 33.44
C VAL A 671 -46.02 -3.06 34.14
N SER A 672 -47.28 -2.92 34.56
CA SER A 672 -48.09 -4.05 34.99
C SER A 672 -48.16 -5.02 33.82
N VAL A 673 -47.37 -6.09 33.89
CA VAL A 673 -47.51 -7.23 32.99
C VAL A 673 -48.94 -7.75 33.16
N PRO A 674 -49.76 -7.86 32.09
CA PRO A 674 -51.02 -8.56 32.19
C PRO A 674 -50.71 -9.99 32.61
N GLU A 675 -51.31 -10.44 33.71
CA GLU A 675 -51.25 -11.85 34.11
C GLU A 675 -51.67 -12.69 32.89
N TYR A 676 -50.70 -13.45 32.35
CA TYR A 676 -51.04 -14.52 31.42
C TYR A 676 -51.97 -15.49 32.17
N PRO A 677 -53.11 -15.90 31.57
CA PRO A 677 -53.94 -16.91 32.18
C PRO A 677 -53.10 -18.16 32.36
N THR A 678 -52.92 -18.58 33.62
CA THR A 678 -52.37 -19.88 33.95
C THR A 678 -53.17 -20.93 33.20
N ALA A 679 -52.47 -21.74 32.40
CA ALA A 679 -53.05 -22.85 31.68
C ALA A 679 -53.82 -23.72 32.68
N ALA A 680 -55.14 -23.80 32.48
CA ALA A 680 -55.99 -24.74 33.18
C ALA A 680 -55.40 -26.14 32.98
N ALA A 681 -55.14 -26.83 34.10
CA ALA A 681 -54.76 -28.22 34.10
C ALA A 681 -55.79 -29.02 33.28
N GLN A 682 -55.35 -29.65 32.20
CA GLN A 682 -56.14 -30.65 31.50
C GLN A 682 -56.34 -31.85 32.43
N ASP A 683 -57.61 -32.14 32.70
CA ASP A 683 -58.08 -33.36 33.35
C ASP A 683 -57.67 -34.58 32.49
N PRO A 684 -56.92 -35.57 33.02
CA PRO A 684 -56.47 -36.73 32.25
C PRO A 684 -57.58 -37.71 31.82
N ASN A 685 -58.87 -37.42 32.05
CA ASN A 685 -59.95 -38.39 31.89
C ASN A 685 -61.07 -38.05 30.88
N SER A 686 -60.93 -37.07 29.98
CA SER A 686 -61.91 -36.90 28.88
C SER A 686 -61.43 -37.57 27.59
N ARG A 687 -62.12 -38.65 27.21
CA ARG A 687 -61.98 -39.41 25.96
C ARG A 687 -62.23 -38.59 24.69
#